data_AF-A0A520QXA7-F1
#
_entry.id   AF-A0A520QXA7-F1
#
_cell.length_a   1.000
_cell.length_b   1.000
_cell.length_c   1.000
_cell.angle_alpha   90.00
_cell.angle_beta   90.00
_cell.angle_gamma   90.00
#
_symmetry.space_group_name_H-M   'P 1'
#
loop_
_entity.id
_entity.type
_entity.pdbx_description
1 polymer ?
#
loop_
_entity_poly.entity_id
_entity_poly.type
_entity_poly.pdbx_seq_one_letter_code
_entity_poly.pdbx_strand_id
1 'polypeptide(L)'
;MTRHGLLWIGALILLGAGCAADPGGTTGDTCASSDDCESGRCIDGLCVAPSDAGGGTTDGGGGGDDGGAPPDSGPMPMPDSGVMYDAGMPPMDAGFDPFGDTDMDGISDFHEGRSGGMSTDTDGDGAPDYLDPDSDNDGILDRDEAGDADLITSPVDSDFDGVPDFRDDDSDGNGVPDRVEGTSDRDGDGRPAFRDGDNDGDGLDDVLEIGGDPSAPRDTDMDGTADYNSPDSDGDTIADLIEALEDTDGDGVPDRYDLDTDGDGFTDAMEAGDTDLATPPVDTDMDGIFDFRDTDSDADGLSDAAERAAGTSPIRADTDGDGVSDLIEVGAGTDPLDASDSPRTRGDFVFVVPYMMPPDPTRDTLEFRTDLQKADVYFLVDTTGSMGGEIANLRSSLSSTIIPMVRSRIPQAWFGVGGFDDYPTGGYGSLGDGDRPLYLRQQMTSSTTAAQTAVNGLVTHYGVDYPESHIPALWGLASRGALWYGPSYPSCAAGHRAGACFRPDAVPVIVVITDAISHNYPGTTYSGISPTPPSYAAAMSALNGIGARVVGVNSGGTDARDMLREFARQTSTLDASGSPNPFVIGISSTGSGLGTAAVDAIYQAAQVPLDVSARATDIADPGETVDAVVAFLDRLETRSTAAAGLSCTTGWTTIDAPGIDADSYPDTFQNVVPGNPVCFDIVPRMNTTVMPTLDPQLFRARIDVLGDGFTPLDDRIVFFLVPPRIPPPNE
;
A
#
# COMPACT_ATOMS: atom_id res chain seq x y z
N MET A 1 49.77 24.44 -36.97
CA MET A 1 50.88 25.13 -36.29
C MET A 1 50.81 24.76 -34.82
N THR A 2 51.87 24.12 -34.29
CA THR A 2 52.47 24.24 -32.93
C THR A 2 51.57 24.67 -31.76
N ARG A 3 51.60 24.10 -30.54
CA ARG A 3 52.51 23.20 -29.80
C ARG A 3 51.87 22.95 -28.40
N HIS A 4 52.21 21.81 -27.79
CA HIS A 4 52.43 21.47 -26.34
C HIS A 4 51.64 22.21 -25.21
N GLY A 5 51.23 21.58 -24.10
CA GLY A 5 51.70 20.33 -23.50
C GLY A 5 51.01 19.97 -22.18
N LEU A 6 51.56 18.90 -21.60
CA LEU A 6 51.16 18.05 -20.47
C LEU A 6 51.14 18.69 -19.05
N LEU A 7 50.28 18.10 -18.21
CA LEU A 7 50.35 17.79 -16.76
C LEU A 7 50.30 18.92 -15.71
N TRP A 8 49.39 18.78 -14.72
CA TRP A 8 49.72 18.51 -13.30
C TRP A 8 48.47 18.08 -12.48
N ILE A 9 48.57 16.88 -11.88
CA ILE A 9 48.17 16.37 -10.55
C ILE A 9 46.89 16.89 -9.85
N GLY A 10 46.03 15.94 -9.46
CA GLY A 10 45.04 16.08 -8.39
C GLY A 10 44.27 14.76 -8.16
N ALA A 11 44.84 13.84 -7.40
CA ALA A 11 44.16 12.64 -6.93
C ALA A 11 43.20 13.00 -5.78
N LEU A 12 41.93 12.64 -5.89
CA LEU A 12 40.99 12.65 -4.78
C LEU A 12 40.76 11.20 -4.32
N ILE A 13 41.33 10.89 -3.16
CA ILE A 13 41.09 9.68 -2.39
C ILE A 13 39.80 9.94 -1.60
N LEU A 14 38.74 9.15 -1.85
CA LEU A 14 37.62 9.00 -0.92
C LEU A 14 37.99 7.89 0.07
N LEU A 15 38.52 8.31 1.21
CA LEU A 15 38.60 7.49 2.43
C LEU A 15 37.25 7.55 3.11
N GLY A 16 36.80 6.38 3.60
CA GLY A 16 35.62 6.25 4.44
C GLY A 16 35.69 7.14 5.67
N ALA A 17 34.57 7.78 5.96
CA ALA A 17 34.31 8.38 7.26
C ALA A 17 33.71 7.29 8.14
N GLY A 18 34.53 6.78 9.06
CA GLY A 18 34.03 6.16 10.28
C GLY A 18 33.42 7.25 11.18
N CYS A 19 32.53 6.80 12.06
CA CYS A 19 31.87 7.57 13.09
C CYS A 19 32.82 8.57 13.75
N ALA A 20 32.49 9.85 13.62
CA ALA A 20 32.97 10.90 14.52
C ALA A 20 31.83 11.15 15.50
N ALA A 21 32.09 10.94 16.79
CA ALA A 21 31.23 11.42 17.86
C ALA A 21 31.07 12.95 17.71
N ASP A 22 29.83 13.41 17.59
CA ASP A 22 29.48 14.82 17.61
C ASP A 22 29.77 15.38 19.02
N PRO A 23 30.28 16.62 19.16
CA PRO A 23 30.37 17.24 20.47
C PRO A 23 28.96 17.64 20.91
N GLY A 24 28.50 17.10 22.04
CA GLY A 24 27.14 17.30 22.56
C GLY A 24 26.70 18.77 22.58
N GLY A 25 25.40 18.98 22.40
CA GLY A 25 24.78 20.30 22.34
C GLY A 25 24.87 21.04 23.68
N THR A 26 25.10 22.35 23.61
CA THR A 26 25.06 23.26 24.75
C THR A 26 23.64 23.74 25.02
N THR A 27 23.42 24.44 26.14
CA THR A 27 22.08 24.92 26.52
C THR A 27 21.43 25.76 25.41
N GLY A 28 20.26 25.32 24.93
CA GLY A 28 19.53 25.94 23.82
C GLY A 28 19.76 25.32 22.44
N ASP A 29 20.61 24.30 22.32
CA ASP A 29 20.71 23.47 21.12
C ASP A 29 19.57 22.44 21.07
N THR A 30 19.18 22.03 19.86
CA THR A 30 18.10 21.04 19.66
C THR A 30 18.57 19.64 20.02
N CYS A 31 17.72 18.86 20.70
CA CYS A 31 18.01 17.49 21.12
C CYS A 31 16.84 16.55 20.80
N ALA A 32 17.15 15.27 20.58
CA ALA A 32 16.16 14.21 20.47
C ALA A 32 16.08 13.39 21.77
N SER A 33 17.17 13.35 22.53
CA SER A 33 17.26 12.69 23.83
C SER A 33 18.17 13.48 24.78
N SER A 34 18.12 13.15 26.08
CA SER A 34 18.99 13.81 27.07
C SER A 34 20.48 13.49 26.89
N ASP A 35 20.83 12.41 26.17
CA ASP A 35 22.22 12.05 25.86
C ASP A 35 22.87 12.94 24.80
N ASP A 36 22.05 13.71 24.06
CA ASP A 36 22.50 14.69 23.08
C ASP A 36 23.02 15.99 23.74
N CYS A 37 22.78 16.16 25.04
CA CYS A 37 23.10 17.37 25.80
C CYS A 37 24.41 17.21 26.59
N GLU A 38 25.39 18.09 26.37
CA GLU A 38 26.70 18.03 27.04
C GLU A 38 26.59 18.25 28.57
N SER A 39 25.55 18.96 29.01
CA SER A 39 25.14 19.06 30.42
C SER A 39 23.67 19.48 30.52
N GLY A 40 22.82 18.69 31.16
CA GLY A 40 21.40 19.00 31.29
C GLY A 40 20.47 17.83 30.97
N ARG A 41 19.19 18.15 30.73
CA ARG A 41 18.19 17.22 30.17
C ARG A 41 17.58 17.84 28.92
N CYS A 42 17.10 17.00 28.00
CA CYS A 42 16.31 17.45 26.85
C CYS A 42 14.86 17.69 27.30
N ILE A 43 14.35 18.90 27.12
CA ILE A 43 12.95 19.25 27.41
C ILE A 43 12.42 20.01 26.20
N ASP A 44 11.30 19.56 25.64
CA ASP A 44 10.65 20.13 24.45
C ASP A 44 11.62 20.31 23.26
N GLY A 45 12.49 19.32 23.05
CA GLY A 45 13.46 19.31 21.94
C GLY A 45 14.62 20.28 22.09
N LEU A 46 14.89 20.82 23.30
CA LEU A 46 16.01 21.71 23.58
C LEU A 46 16.81 21.28 24.83
N CYS A 47 18.14 21.40 24.76
CA CYS A 47 19.02 21.12 25.89
C CYS A 47 18.89 22.20 26.98
N VAL A 48 18.51 21.80 28.19
CA VAL A 48 18.33 22.73 29.33
C VAL A 48 19.31 22.41 30.46
N ALA A 49 20.06 23.40 30.93
CA ALA A 49 21.05 23.22 31.99
C ALA A 49 20.39 22.83 33.34
N PRO A 50 21.07 22.04 34.21
CA PRO A 50 20.56 21.74 35.54
C PRO A 50 20.49 23.01 36.39
N SER A 51 19.30 23.41 36.87
CA SER A 51 19.17 24.55 37.76
C SER A 51 19.56 24.17 39.19
N ASP A 52 20.65 24.77 39.69
CA ASP A 52 20.99 24.79 41.12
C ASP A 52 19.88 25.47 41.93
N ALA A 53 19.46 24.80 43.00
CA ALA A 53 18.62 25.38 44.04
C ALA A 53 19.37 26.51 44.77
N GLY A 54 18.75 27.70 44.89
CA GLY A 54 19.12 28.68 45.90
C GLY A 54 18.94 30.16 45.56
N GLY A 55 17.78 30.71 45.93
CA GLY A 55 17.69 31.95 46.71
C GLY A 55 17.91 33.32 46.05
N GLY A 56 16.83 34.12 46.07
CA GLY A 56 16.92 35.57 46.33
C GLY A 56 16.52 36.49 45.18
N THR A 57 15.25 36.90 45.15
CA THR A 57 14.81 38.07 44.37
C THR A 57 14.75 39.32 45.24
N THR A 58 15.40 40.40 44.81
CA THR A 58 14.98 41.77 45.14
C THR A 58 14.79 42.58 43.86
N ASP A 59 13.54 43.03 43.71
CA ASP A 59 13.10 44.38 43.35
C ASP A 59 13.24 44.88 41.90
N GLY A 60 12.15 45.51 41.40
CA GLY A 60 12.26 46.40 40.23
C GLY A 60 11.12 46.49 39.19
N GLY A 61 9.85 46.56 39.60
CA GLY A 61 8.84 47.52 39.09
C GLY A 61 8.34 47.56 37.62
N GLY A 62 7.00 47.65 37.48
CA GLY A 62 6.39 48.70 36.63
C GLY A 62 5.12 48.39 35.83
N GLY A 63 3.94 48.66 36.43
CA GLY A 63 2.69 49.20 35.83
C GLY A 63 1.91 48.33 34.83
N GLY A 64 0.59 48.20 34.84
CA GLY A 64 -0.51 48.88 35.56
C GLY A 64 -1.74 48.82 34.64
N ASP A 65 -2.92 48.46 35.15
CA ASP A 65 -4.22 49.01 34.73
C ASP A 65 -5.34 48.52 35.65
N ASP A 66 -6.20 49.48 36.00
CA ASP A 66 -7.16 49.47 37.10
C ASP A 66 -8.55 48.98 36.68
N GLY A 67 -9.27 48.32 37.62
CA GLY A 67 -10.74 48.25 37.54
C GLY A 67 -11.46 47.31 38.50
N GLY A 68 -11.77 47.76 39.73
CA GLY A 68 -12.97 47.30 40.47
C GLY A 68 -12.77 46.68 41.87
N ALA A 69 -12.95 47.52 42.90
CA ALA A 69 -12.96 47.32 44.37
C ALA A 69 -13.80 46.16 44.97
N PRO A 70 -13.74 45.87 46.30
CA PRO A 70 -12.66 46.05 47.31
C PRO A 70 -12.34 44.74 48.11
N PRO A 71 -11.24 44.70 48.90
CA PRO A 71 -10.84 43.52 49.68
C PRO A 71 -11.31 43.61 51.15
N ASP A 72 -11.58 42.46 51.77
CA ASP A 72 -11.27 42.32 53.19
C ASP A 72 -10.98 40.86 53.57
N SER A 73 -9.82 40.73 54.18
CA SER A 73 -9.27 39.58 54.87
C SER A 73 -9.98 39.37 56.21
N GLY A 74 -10.41 38.15 56.48
CA GLY A 74 -10.78 37.72 57.82
C GLY A 74 -10.78 36.21 57.92
N PRO A 75 -9.92 35.59 58.76
CA PRO A 75 -10.11 34.20 59.15
C PRO A 75 -11.35 34.14 60.05
N MET A 76 -12.27 33.23 59.75
CA MET A 76 -13.44 32.98 60.60
C MET A 76 -13.01 32.18 61.82
N PRO A 77 -13.23 32.68 63.04
CA PRO A 77 -13.05 31.90 64.27
C PRO A 77 -14.28 31.00 64.49
N MET A 78 -14.02 29.76 64.89
CA MET A 78 -15.01 28.86 65.50
C MET A 78 -15.65 29.56 66.71
N PRO A 79 -16.98 29.49 66.91
CA PRO A 79 -17.60 30.08 68.08
C PRO A 79 -17.33 29.24 69.32
N ASP A 80 -16.76 29.89 70.33
CA ASP A 80 -16.93 29.54 71.73
C ASP A 80 -18.42 29.52 72.07
N SER A 81 -18.93 28.36 72.49
CA SER A 81 -20.10 28.28 73.36
C SER A 81 -19.84 27.22 74.42
N GLY A 82 -19.50 27.69 75.61
CA GLY A 82 -19.25 26.86 76.77
C GLY A 82 -20.39 25.93 77.19
N VAL A 83 -19.94 24.86 77.83
CA VAL A 83 -20.50 24.26 79.05
C VAL A 83 -22.02 24.08 79.12
N MET A 84 -22.48 22.85 78.88
CA MET A 84 -23.56 22.22 79.64
C MET A 84 -23.27 20.72 79.81
N TYR A 85 -22.86 20.36 81.02
CA TYR A 85 -23.07 19.02 81.60
C TYR A 85 -24.57 18.84 81.85
N ASP A 86 -25.19 17.75 81.37
CA ASP A 86 -26.17 17.01 82.20
C ASP A 86 -26.51 15.59 81.70
N ALA A 87 -26.41 14.66 82.65
CA ALA A 87 -27.17 13.43 82.90
C ALA A 87 -27.10 12.23 81.94
N GLY A 88 -26.23 11.27 82.28
CA GLY A 88 -26.35 9.89 81.83
C GLY A 88 -25.49 8.85 82.57
N MET A 89 -24.28 9.20 83.04
CA MET A 89 -23.43 8.20 83.70
C MET A 89 -23.77 8.03 85.20
N PRO A 90 -23.95 6.78 85.69
CA PRO A 90 -24.10 6.52 87.11
C PRO A 90 -22.81 6.90 87.88
N PRO A 91 -22.88 7.12 89.21
CA PRO A 91 -21.71 7.51 89.98
C PRO A 91 -20.64 6.40 89.92
N MET A 92 -19.50 6.74 89.32
CA MET A 92 -18.28 5.94 89.29
C MET A 92 -17.89 5.55 90.72
N ASP A 93 -17.60 4.27 90.92
CA ASP A 93 -16.92 3.78 92.13
C ASP A 93 -15.55 4.45 92.25
N ALA A 94 -15.15 4.78 93.47
CA ALA A 94 -13.92 5.53 93.74
C ALA A 94 -12.70 4.61 93.56
N GLY A 95 -12.28 4.42 92.30
CA GLY A 95 -11.11 3.62 91.94
C GLY A 95 -10.96 3.31 90.45
N PHE A 96 -11.92 3.68 89.61
CA PHE A 96 -11.86 3.47 88.16
C PHE A 96 -11.33 4.75 87.49
N ASP A 97 -10.13 4.68 86.90
CA ASP A 97 -9.59 5.71 86.02
C ASP A 97 -10.03 5.36 84.60
N PRO A 98 -10.98 6.08 83.99
CA PRO A 98 -11.44 5.80 82.62
C PRO A 98 -10.37 6.07 81.55
N PHE A 99 -9.21 6.59 81.94
CA PHE A 99 -8.02 6.75 81.09
C PHE A 99 -6.84 5.92 81.62
N GLY A 100 -7.13 4.93 82.48
CA GLY A 100 -6.15 3.93 82.86
C GLY A 100 -5.90 3.00 81.66
N ASP A 101 -4.64 2.68 81.45
CA ASP A 101 -4.13 1.75 80.45
C ASP A 101 -3.20 0.82 81.25
N THR A 102 -3.65 -0.41 81.51
CA THR A 102 -3.04 -1.28 82.50
C THR A 102 -1.83 -2.05 81.94
N ASP A 103 -1.86 -2.42 80.67
CA ASP A 103 -0.86 -3.22 79.96
C ASP A 103 0.00 -2.41 78.97
N MET A 104 -0.28 -1.12 78.80
CA MET A 104 0.51 -0.16 78.03
C MET A 104 0.58 -0.49 76.55
N ASP A 105 -0.57 -0.86 76.00
CA ASP A 105 -0.79 -1.11 74.58
C ASP A 105 -1.19 0.17 73.82
N GLY A 106 -1.76 1.17 74.52
CA GLY A 106 -2.24 2.42 73.92
C GLY A 106 -3.76 2.52 73.84
N ILE A 107 -4.48 1.53 74.36
CA ILE A 107 -5.93 1.53 74.51
C ILE A 107 -6.25 1.75 76.00
N SER A 108 -7.38 2.41 76.30
CA SER A 108 -7.79 2.57 77.70
C SER A 108 -8.56 1.34 78.17
N ASP A 109 -8.39 0.97 79.44
CA ASP A 109 -9.15 -0.11 80.09
C ASP A 109 -10.66 0.04 79.83
N PHE A 110 -11.16 1.27 79.74
CA PHE A 110 -12.56 1.56 79.47
C PHE A 110 -12.99 1.19 78.04
N HIS A 111 -12.16 1.47 77.04
CA HIS A 111 -12.37 1.08 75.65
C HIS A 111 -12.21 -0.43 75.45
N GLU A 112 -11.34 -1.05 76.23
CA GLU A 112 -11.20 -2.51 76.37
C GLU A 112 -12.31 -3.12 77.26
N GLY A 113 -13.44 -2.43 77.43
CA GLY A 113 -14.66 -3.02 77.98
C GLY A 113 -14.67 -3.20 79.50
N ARG A 114 -13.68 -2.66 80.23
CA ARG A 114 -13.69 -2.65 81.70
C ARG A 114 -14.71 -1.65 82.21
N SER A 115 -15.81 -2.12 82.80
CA SER A 115 -16.81 -1.22 83.43
C SER A 115 -17.53 -1.85 84.61
N GLY A 116 -17.54 -1.15 85.75
CA GLY A 116 -18.37 -1.52 86.92
C GLY A 116 -18.09 -2.91 87.51
N GLY A 117 -16.89 -3.47 87.32
CA GLY A 117 -16.49 -4.80 87.79
C GLY A 117 -16.79 -5.95 86.82
N MET A 118 -17.22 -5.64 85.59
CA MET A 118 -17.24 -6.56 84.44
C MET A 118 -16.10 -6.21 83.50
N SER A 119 -15.58 -7.21 82.79
CA SER A 119 -14.56 -7.11 81.75
C SER A 119 -14.99 -7.96 80.56
N THR A 120 -14.67 -7.50 79.36
CA THR A 120 -14.74 -8.29 78.13
C THR A 120 -13.53 -9.24 78.08
N ASP A 121 -13.68 -10.34 77.36
CA ASP A 121 -12.72 -11.43 77.13
C ASP A 121 -13.13 -11.96 75.75
N THR A 122 -12.54 -11.37 74.71
CA THR A 122 -13.02 -11.46 73.31
C THR A 122 -12.71 -12.84 72.73
N ASP A 123 -11.49 -13.33 72.87
CA ASP A 123 -11.07 -14.66 72.40
C ASP A 123 -11.46 -15.83 73.35
N GLY A 124 -11.79 -15.52 74.61
CA GLY A 124 -12.20 -16.50 75.61
C GLY A 124 -11.05 -17.32 76.23
N ASP A 125 -9.81 -16.86 76.17
CA ASP A 125 -8.65 -17.55 76.75
C ASP A 125 -8.58 -17.44 78.30
N GLY A 126 -9.31 -16.48 78.85
CA GLY A 126 -9.43 -16.20 80.28
C GLY A 126 -8.58 -15.03 80.80
N ALA A 127 -7.81 -14.36 79.95
CA ALA A 127 -7.34 -12.99 80.14
C ALA A 127 -8.45 -12.04 79.66
N PRO A 128 -8.88 -11.07 80.49
CA PRO A 128 -9.78 -10.05 79.99
C PRO A 128 -9.02 -9.03 79.13
N ASP A 129 -9.64 -8.53 78.06
CA ASP A 129 -9.05 -7.64 77.04
C ASP A 129 -8.09 -6.59 77.60
N TYR A 130 -8.48 -5.83 78.63
CA TYR A 130 -7.61 -4.80 79.30
C TYR A 130 -6.31 -5.29 79.97
N LEU A 131 -6.01 -6.59 79.87
CA LEU A 131 -4.79 -7.25 80.33
C LEU A 131 -4.24 -8.22 79.28
N ASP A 132 -4.92 -8.37 78.16
CA ASP A 132 -4.59 -9.29 77.09
C ASP A 132 -3.85 -8.51 76.00
N PRO A 133 -2.58 -8.83 75.68
CA PRO A 133 -1.87 -8.11 74.64
C PRO A 133 -2.36 -8.32 73.20
N ASP A 134 -3.32 -9.23 73.01
CA ASP A 134 -3.85 -9.74 71.73
C ASP A 134 -5.28 -10.27 71.97
N SER A 135 -6.26 -9.35 71.99
CA SER A 135 -7.60 -9.56 72.56
C SER A 135 -8.49 -10.52 71.76
N ASP A 136 -8.32 -10.63 70.44
CA ASP A 136 -8.99 -11.62 69.59
C ASP A 136 -8.07 -12.82 69.24
N ASN A 137 -6.77 -12.72 69.54
CA ASN A 137 -5.79 -13.78 69.39
C ASN A 137 -5.66 -14.25 67.92
N ASP A 138 -5.74 -13.27 67.03
CA ASP A 138 -5.46 -13.41 65.60
C ASP A 138 -3.94 -13.44 65.35
N GLY A 139 -3.13 -12.86 66.24
CA GLY A 139 -1.67 -12.82 66.22
C GLY A 139 -1.07 -11.45 65.87
N ILE A 140 -1.89 -10.43 65.64
CA ILE A 140 -1.55 -9.01 65.73
C ILE A 140 -1.67 -8.60 67.22
N LEU A 141 -1.14 -7.45 67.62
CA LEU A 141 -1.20 -7.02 69.02
C LEU A 141 -2.11 -5.81 69.11
N ASP A 142 -2.88 -5.69 70.20
CA ASP A 142 -3.80 -4.56 70.44
C ASP A 142 -3.10 -3.20 70.29
N ARG A 143 -1.79 -3.12 70.59
CA ARG A 143 -0.98 -1.90 70.39
C ARG A 143 -0.82 -1.46 68.93
N ASP A 144 -0.77 -2.43 68.03
CA ASP A 144 -0.63 -2.26 66.59
C ASP A 144 -2.04 -2.05 66.00
N GLU A 145 -3.07 -2.54 66.69
CA GLU A 145 -4.48 -2.30 66.38
C GLU A 145 -5.12 -1.07 67.04
N ALA A 146 -4.42 -0.37 67.93
CA ALA A 146 -5.00 0.78 68.62
C ALA A 146 -5.33 1.96 67.68
N GLY A 147 -4.66 2.04 66.53
CA GLY A 147 -4.72 3.13 65.56
C GLY A 147 -3.96 4.38 66.01
N ASP A 148 -4.10 4.77 67.28
CA ASP A 148 -3.34 5.84 67.91
C ASP A 148 -3.11 5.61 69.41
N ALA A 149 -2.27 6.43 70.07
CA ALA A 149 -1.91 6.26 71.48
C ALA A 149 -2.64 7.23 72.46
N ASP A 150 -3.61 8.00 71.97
CA ASP A 150 -4.46 8.88 72.76
C ASP A 150 -5.58 8.08 73.43
N LEU A 151 -5.39 7.76 74.71
CA LEU A 151 -6.37 7.04 75.53
C LEU A 151 -7.77 7.69 75.62
N ILE A 152 -7.94 8.90 75.07
CA ILE A 152 -9.21 9.63 75.02
C ILE A 152 -9.97 9.35 73.72
N THR A 153 -9.30 9.05 72.61
CA THR A 153 -9.95 8.74 71.33
C THR A 153 -10.58 7.34 71.38
N SER A 154 -11.68 7.17 70.66
CA SER A 154 -12.24 5.83 70.48
C SER A 154 -11.26 5.02 69.65
N PRO A 155 -11.07 3.72 69.95
CA PRO A 155 -10.23 2.85 69.13
C PRO A 155 -10.73 2.84 67.69
N VAL A 156 -9.80 2.59 66.77
CA VAL A 156 -10.12 2.46 65.33
C VAL A 156 -11.06 1.27 65.10
N ASP A 157 -11.92 1.44 64.10
CA ASP A 157 -12.98 0.55 63.64
C ASP A 157 -13.01 0.78 62.12
N SER A 158 -12.24 -0.03 61.40
CA SER A 158 -11.81 0.23 60.02
C SER A 158 -12.94 -0.01 59.01
N ASP A 159 -13.77 -1.05 59.22
CA ASP A 159 -14.93 -1.38 58.38
C ASP A 159 -16.27 -0.73 58.85
N PHE A 160 -16.27 -0.11 60.04
CA PHE A 160 -17.41 0.54 60.69
C PHE A 160 -18.58 -0.39 61.06
N ASP A 161 -18.32 -1.67 61.34
CA ASP A 161 -19.34 -2.62 61.81
C ASP A 161 -19.70 -2.44 63.30
N GLY A 162 -18.85 -1.72 64.04
CA GLY A 162 -19.00 -1.40 65.46
C GLY A 162 -18.21 -2.32 66.41
N VAL A 163 -17.42 -3.24 65.88
CA VAL A 163 -16.34 -3.97 66.55
C VAL A 163 -15.03 -3.21 66.26
N PRO A 164 -14.32 -2.70 67.28
CA PRO A 164 -13.03 -2.08 67.03
C PRO A 164 -11.98 -3.11 66.63
N ASP A 165 -11.04 -2.72 65.77
CA ASP A 165 -10.05 -3.60 65.12
C ASP A 165 -9.32 -4.55 66.09
N PHE A 166 -8.91 -4.12 67.28
CA PHE A 166 -8.24 -4.99 68.29
C PHE A 166 -9.13 -6.12 68.86
N ARG A 167 -10.36 -6.26 68.35
CA ARG A 167 -11.34 -7.29 68.72
C ARG A 167 -11.98 -7.91 67.49
N ASP A 168 -11.48 -7.58 66.31
CA ASP A 168 -12.03 -8.03 65.05
C ASP A 168 -11.04 -8.95 64.35
N ASP A 169 -11.50 -10.14 63.97
CA ASP A 169 -10.65 -11.11 63.25
C ASP A 169 -10.46 -10.74 61.75
N ASP A 170 -11.13 -9.67 61.29
CA ASP A 170 -11.27 -9.20 59.89
C ASP A 170 -11.58 -7.69 59.88
N SER A 171 -10.61 -6.87 60.29
CA SER A 171 -10.74 -5.44 60.63
C SER A 171 -11.22 -4.55 59.48
N ASP A 172 -10.93 -4.91 58.22
CA ASP A 172 -11.38 -4.18 57.04
C ASP A 172 -12.64 -4.78 56.38
N GLY A 173 -13.09 -5.93 56.88
CA GLY A 173 -14.30 -6.62 56.46
C GLY A 173 -14.25 -7.17 55.03
N ASN A 174 -13.06 -7.37 54.47
CA ASN A 174 -12.88 -7.89 53.12
C ASN A 174 -13.06 -9.43 53.05
N GLY A 175 -13.03 -10.10 54.22
CA GLY A 175 -13.24 -11.54 54.38
C GLY A 175 -11.95 -12.35 54.51
N VAL A 176 -10.79 -11.75 54.27
CA VAL A 176 -9.47 -12.30 54.58
C VAL A 176 -9.17 -11.97 56.03
N PRO A 177 -8.87 -12.97 56.89
CA PRO A 177 -8.61 -12.66 58.30
C PRO A 177 -7.30 -11.91 58.50
N ASP A 178 -7.26 -10.97 59.43
CA ASP A 178 -6.14 -10.09 59.79
C ASP A 178 -4.81 -10.85 59.92
N ARG A 179 -4.82 -12.02 60.58
CA ARG A 179 -3.67 -12.92 60.70
C ARG A 179 -3.01 -13.38 59.39
N VAL A 180 -3.74 -13.32 58.27
CA VAL A 180 -3.29 -13.72 56.92
C VAL A 180 -2.63 -12.53 56.23
N GLU A 181 -3.22 -11.35 56.34
CA GLU A 181 -2.73 -10.09 55.77
C GLU A 181 -1.51 -9.58 56.52
N GLY A 182 -1.62 -9.56 57.85
CA GLY A 182 -0.59 -9.12 58.77
C GLY A 182 -0.35 -7.60 58.71
N THR A 183 0.76 -7.16 59.30
CA THR A 183 1.01 -5.74 59.58
C THR A 183 1.84 -5.01 58.52
N SER A 184 1.96 -5.53 57.30
CA SER A 184 2.70 -4.85 56.22
C SER A 184 1.93 -3.65 55.70
N ASP A 185 2.64 -2.62 55.26
CA ASP A 185 2.10 -1.42 54.59
C ASP A 185 2.77 -1.42 53.22
N ARG A 186 2.08 -1.96 52.22
CA ARG A 186 2.70 -2.39 50.96
C ARG A 186 2.76 -1.25 49.95
N ASP A 187 1.71 -0.45 49.86
CA ASP A 187 1.65 0.75 49.02
C ASP A 187 2.32 1.98 49.67
N GLY A 188 2.50 1.96 50.99
CA GLY A 188 3.15 3.01 51.77
C GLY A 188 2.24 4.20 52.11
N ASP A 189 0.92 4.04 52.09
CA ASP A 189 -0.04 5.10 52.47
C ASP A 189 -0.12 5.33 53.99
N GLY A 190 0.41 4.39 54.78
CA GLY A 190 0.43 4.40 56.23
C GLY A 190 -0.64 3.55 56.92
N ARG A 191 -1.42 2.77 56.16
CA ARG A 191 -2.34 1.75 56.64
C ARG A 191 -1.68 0.37 56.57
N PRO A 192 -1.69 -0.40 57.66
CA PRO A 192 -1.32 -1.81 57.60
C PRO A 192 -2.39 -2.63 56.86
N ALA A 193 -1.97 -3.74 56.26
CA ALA A 193 -2.77 -4.52 55.33
C ALA A 193 -4.09 -5.05 55.90
N PHE A 194 -4.10 -5.46 57.17
CA PHE A 194 -5.32 -5.87 57.87
C PHE A 194 -6.39 -4.76 58.00
N ARG A 195 -6.08 -3.52 57.61
CA ARG A 195 -6.95 -2.33 57.72
C ARG A 195 -7.11 -1.59 56.41
N ASP A 196 -6.46 -2.11 55.38
CA ASP A 196 -6.30 -1.42 54.11
C ASP A 196 -7.05 -2.18 53.04
N GLY A 197 -8.06 -1.52 52.48
CA GLY A 197 -8.95 -2.14 51.49
C GLY A 197 -8.47 -2.00 50.05
N ASP A 198 -7.24 -1.50 49.84
CA ASP A 198 -6.56 -1.30 48.55
C ASP A 198 -5.05 -1.52 48.80
N ASN A 199 -4.68 -2.77 49.07
CA ASN A 199 -3.43 -3.13 49.74
C ASN A 199 -2.16 -2.83 48.91
N ASP A 200 -2.26 -2.84 47.59
CA ASP A 200 -1.17 -2.48 46.68
C ASP A 200 -1.28 -1.06 46.12
N GLY A 201 -2.35 -0.35 46.43
CA GLY A 201 -2.56 1.06 46.12
C GLY A 201 -2.74 1.32 44.62
N ASP A 202 -3.22 0.33 43.89
CA ASP A 202 -3.47 0.43 42.45
C ASP A 202 -4.83 1.12 42.16
N GLY A 203 -5.69 1.26 43.17
CA GLY A 203 -6.98 1.93 43.10
C GLY A 203 -8.17 1.01 42.84
N LEU A 204 -7.97 -0.31 42.88
CA LEU A 204 -9.00 -1.33 42.98
C LEU A 204 -9.18 -1.76 44.45
N ASP A 205 -10.42 -2.02 44.85
CA ASP A 205 -10.67 -2.50 46.21
C ASP A 205 -10.33 -4.00 46.31
N ASP A 206 -9.60 -4.43 47.34
CA ASP A 206 -9.15 -5.83 47.58
C ASP A 206 -10.27 -6.87 47.40
N VAL A 207 -11.50 -6.51 47.80
CA VAL A 207 -12.71 -7.34 47.67
C VAL A 207 -12.97 -7.79 46.22
N LEU A 208 -12.48 -7.04 45.22
CA LEU A 208 -12.58 -7.37 43.80
C LEU A 208 -11.51 -8.37 43.32
N GLU A 209 -10.44 -8.56 44.09
CA GLU A 209 -9.23 -9.28 43.70
C GLU A 209 -8.98 -10.55 44.51
N ILE A 210 -9.41 -10.58 45.78
CA ILE A 210 -9.34 -11.75 46.66
C ILE A 210 -9.92 -13.02 46.00
N GLY A 211 -10.94 -12.84 45.15
CA GLY A 211 -11.56 -13.92 44.39
C GLY A 211 -12.63 -14.68 45.18
N GLY A 212 -12.74 -15.99 44.95
CA GLY A 212 -13.88 -16.79 45.41
C GLY A 212 -13.76 -17.42 46.80
N ASP A 213 -12.55 -17.49 47.36
CA ASP A 213 -12.25 -18.10 48.66
C ASP A 213 -11.21 -17.25 49.40
N PRO A 214 -11.61 -16.40 50.35
CA PRO A 214 -10.68 -15.56 51.12
C PRO A 214 -9.65 -16.34 51.94
N SER A 215 -9.88 -17.63 52.19
CA SER A 215 -8.89 -18.48 52.89
C SER A 215 -7.79 -19.03 51.97
N ALA A 216 -7.96 -18.84 50.66
CA ALA A 216 -6.99 -19.12 49.61
C ALA A 216 -7.17 -18.07 48.51
N PRO A 217 -6.72 -16.82 48.76
CA PRO A 217 -6.85 -15.72 47.81
C PRO A 217 -6.29 -16.08 46.43
N ARG A 218 -6.80 -15.41 45.39
CA ARG A 218 -6.33 -15.58 44.01
C ARG A 218 -4.86 -15.14 43.89
N ASP A 219 -4.12 -15.87 43.06
CA ASP A 219 -2.71 -15.66 42.69
C ASP A 219 -2.63 -16.10 41.23
N THR A 220 -2.82 -15.14 40.32
CA THR A 220 -3.07 -15.38 38.90
C THR A 220 -1.78 -15.77 38.16
N ASP A 221 -0.68 -15.04 38.39
CA ASP A 221 0.63 -15.32 37.78
C ASP A 221 1.43 -16.46 38.46
N MET A 222 0.98 -16.91 39.64
CA MET A 222 1.59 -17.95 40.47
C MET A 222 3.00 -17.59 40.99
N ASP A 223 3.28 -16.31 41.21
CA ASP A 223 4.54 -15.85 41.79
C ASP A 223 4.59 -15.98 43.33
N GLY A 224 3.43 -16.19 43.95
CA GLY A 224 3.24 -16.36 45.39
C GLY A 224 2.83 -15.09 46.14
N THR A 225 2.60 -13.99 45.42
CA THR A 225 1.86 -12.80 45.85
C THR A 225 0.40 -13.01 45.45
N ALA A 226 -0.53 -12.69 46.36
CA ALA A 226 -1.94 -12.73 45.99
C ALA A 226 -2.31 -11.49 45.17
N ASP A 227 -3.33 -11.60 44.32
CA ASP A 227 -3.75 -10.55 43.38
C ASP A 227 -4.04 -9.22 44.08
N TYR A 228 -4.75 -9.21 45.21
CA TYR A 228 -5.00 -8.00 46.05
C TYR A 228 -3.74 -7.39 46.70
N ASN A 229 -2.55 -7.92 46.37
CA ASN A 229 -1.25 -7.39 46.77
C ASN A 229 -0.34 -7.17 45.54
N SER A 230 -0.87 -7.23 44.33
CA SER A 230 -0.13 -7.02 43.10
C SER A 230 -0.86 -6.00 42.22
N PRO A 231 -0.24 -4.84 41.90
CA PRO A 231 -0.84 -3.86 41.00
C PRO A 231 -0.85 -4.31 39.51
N ASP A 232 -0.58 -5.60 39.27
CA ASP A 232 -0.39 -6.32 38.00
C ASP A 232 -0.57 -7.82 38.35
N SER A 233 -1.80 -8.31 38.29
CA SER A 233 -2.23 -9.61 38.83
C SER A 233 -1.73 -10.81 38.01
N ASP A 234 -1.67 -10.69 36.69
CA ASP A 234 -1.23 -11.76 35.79
C ASP A 234 0.23 -11.61 35.32
N GLY A 235 0.90 -10.53 35.72
CA GLY A 235 2.33 -10.32 35.55
C GLY A 235 2.69 -10.02 34.11
N ASP A 236 1.75 -9.47 33.34
CA ASP A 236 1.89 -9.17 31.93
C ASP A 236 2.49 -7.76 31.69
N THR A 237 2.74 -6.97 32.74
CA THR A 237 3.26 -5.59 32.70
C THR A 237 2.28 -4.48 32.34
N ILE A 238 0.99 -4.78 32.33
CA ILE A 238 -0.11 -3.83 32.33
C ILE A 238 -0.67 -3.78 33.76
N ALA A 239 -1.15 -2.61 34.18
CA ALA A 239 -1.68 -2.46 35.54
C ALA A 239 -3.17 -2.83 35.56
N ASP A 240 -3.61 -3.53 36.61
CA ASP A 240 -5.00 -3.97 36.78
C ASP A 240 -6.00 -2.79 36.67
N LEU A 241 -5.64 -1.60 37.15
CA LEU A 241 -6.46 -0.39 37.00
C LEU A 241 -6.75 -0.03 35.53
N ILE A 242 -5.80 -0.29 34.62
CA ILE A 242 -5.91 -0.01 33.18
C ILE A 242 -6.80 -1.06 32.50
N GLU A 243 -6.70 -2.31 32.91
CA GLU A 243 -7.45 -3.45 32.38
C GLU A 243 -8.87 -3.53 32.97
N ALA A 244 -9.05 -3.09 34.20
CA ALA A 244 -10.32 -2.99 34.89
C ALA A 244 -11.11 -4.34 34.93
N LEU A 245 -12.44 -4.26 34.96
CA LEU A 245 -13.36 -5.41 35.02
C LEU A 245 -13.90 -5.81 33.64
N GLU A 246 -13.19 -5.44 32.57
CA GLU A 246 -13.58 -5.78 31.19
C GLU A 246 -13.23 -7.24 30.85
N ASP A 247 -13.74 -7.74 29.74
CA ASP A 247 -13.56 -9.09 29.18
C ASP A 247 -13.63 -8.89 27.67
N THR A 248 -12.50 -8.44 27.12
CA THR A 248 -12.41 -7.83 25.79
C THR A 248 -12.73 -8.85 24.70
N ASP A 249 -12.11 -10.03 24.73
CA ASP A 249 -12.36 -11.10 23.76
C ASP A 249 -13.61 -11.97 24.06
N GLY A 250 -14.19 -11.85 25.26
CA GLY A 250 -15.40 -12.54 25.68
C GLY A 250 -15.21 -14.02 26.00
N ASP A 251 -13.99 -14.46 26.31
CA ASP A 251 -13.69 -15.85 26.69
C ASP A 251 -14.16 -16.21 28.12
N GLY A 252 -14.45 -15.18 28.93
CA GLY A 252 -14.94 -15.28 30.30
C GLY A 252 -13.86 -15.11 31.38
N VAL A 253 -12.63 -14.78 31.00
CA VAL A 253 -11.55 -14.28 31.85
C VAL A 253 -11.56 -12.75 31.77
N PRO A 254 -11.68 -12.02 32.89
CA PRO A 254 -11.53 -10.57 32.88
C PRO A 254 -10.13 -10.15 32.45
N ASP A 255 -9.99 -9.03 31.74
CA ASP A 255 -8.74 -8.55 31.12
C ASP A 255 -7.54 -8.62 32.08
N ARG A 256 -7.64 -8.10 33.32
CA ARG A 256 -6.56 -8.13 34.34
C ARG A 256 -6.08 -9.52 34.80
N TYR A 257 -6.66 -10.57 34.25
CA TYR A 257 -6.33 -11.95 34.52
C TYR A 257 -6.06 -12.74 33.22
N ASP A 258 -6.03 -12.06 32.07
CA ASP A 258 -5.85 -12.62 30.75
C ASP A 258 -4.50 -12.17 30.18
N LEU A 259 -3.80 -13.08 29.49
CA LEU A 259 -2.47 -12.80 28.94
C LEU A 259 -2.50 -12.45 27.44
N ASP A 260 -3.70 -12.37 26.86
CA ASP A 260 -4.02 -12.16 25.44
C ASP A 260 -5.43 -11.55 25.34
N THR A 261 -5.57 -10.32 25.86
CA THR A 261 -6.85 -9.64 26.14
C THR A 261 -7.76 -9.51 24.92
N ASP A 262 -7.22 -9.34 23.72
CA ASP A 262 -8.01 -9.23 22.48
C ASP A 262 -8.10 -10.56 21.69
N GLY A 263 -7.42 -11.60 22.16
CA GLY A 263 -7.44 -12.95 21.63
C GLY A 263 -6.84 -13.08 20.22
N ASP A 264 -6.05 -12.11 19.80
CA ASP A 264 -5.37 -12.12 18.51
C ASP A 264 -4.14 -13.07 18.55
N GLY A 265 -3.63 -13.33 19.76
CA GLY A 265 -2.53 -14.20 20.15
C GLY A 265 -1.12 -13.69 19.86
N PHE A 266 -0.94 -12.38 19.84
CA PHE A 266 0.13 -11.76 20.60
C PHE A 266 -0.19 -11.87 22.11
N THR A 267 0.53 -11.16 22.95
CA THR A 267 0.36 -11.31 24.40
C THR A 267 0.44 -9.92 24.93
N ASP A 268 -0.35 -9.62 25.94
CA ASP A 268 -0.48 -8.26 26.45
C ASP A 268 0.89 -7.69 26.88
N ALA A 269 1.78 -8.52 27.44
CA ALA A 269 3.19 -8.15 27.70
C ALA A 269 4.06 -7.75 26.50
N MET A 270 3.75 -8.24 25.31
CA MET A 270 4.39 -7.81 24.06
C MET A 270 3.82 -6.47 23.56
N GLU A 271 2.56 -6.21 23.88
CA GLU A 271 1.76 -5.06 23.43
C GLU A 271 1.71 -3.93 24.47
N ALA A 272 2.18 -4.15 25.69
CA ALA A 272 2.34 -3.12 26.72
C ALA A 272 3.37 -2.06 26.31
N GLY A 273 4.38 -2.46 25.53
CA GLY A 273 5.44 -1.60 24.98
C GLY A 273 6.64 -1.38 25.91
N ASP A 274 6.45 -1.40 27.22
CA ASP A 274 7.53 -1.46 28.22
C ASP A 274 7.13 -2.26 29.47
N THR A 275 7.80 -2.08 30.61
CA THR A 275 7.54 -2.85 31.84
C THR A 275 7.30 -1.96 33.07
N ASP A 276 7.07 -0.66 32.86
CA ASP A 276 6.85 0.34 33.90
C ASP A 276 5.34 0.57 34.03
N LEU A 277 4.70 -0.02 35.05
CA LEU A 277 3.25 0.11 35.28
C LEU A 277 2.76 1.57 35.40
N ALA A 278 3.68 2.54 35.59
CA ALA A 278 3.34 3.96 35.60
C ALA A 278 3.25 4.60 34.20
N THR A 279 3.73 3.93 33.15
CA THR A 279 3.55 4.37 31.76
C THR A 279 2.25 3.78 31.22
N PRO A 280 1.44 4.58 30.51
CA PRO A 280 0.31 4.01 29.77
C PRO A 280 0.81 3.02 28.70
N PRO A 281 0.10 1.91 28.46
CA PRO A 281 0.39 1.00 27.35
C PRO A 281 0.48 1.72 26.01
N VAL A 282 1.15 1.10 25.04
CA VAL A 282 1.26 1.66 23.71
C VAL A 282 -0.08 1.62 22.97
N ASP A 283 -0.33 2.67 22.20
CA ASP A 283 -1.46 2.87 21.28
C ASP A 283 -0.79 3.33 19.96
N THR A 284 -0.57 2.37 19.07
CA THR A 284 0.29 2.51 17.90
C THR A 284 -0.34 3.42 16.84
N ASP A 285 -1.64 3.30 16.61
CA ASP A 285 -2.36 4.09 15.60
C ASP A 285 -2.97 5.41 16.17
N MET A 286 -2.96 5.57 17.49
CA MET A 286 -3.49 6.71 18.25
C MET A 286 -5.00 6.90 18.15
N ASP A 287 -5.77 5.81 17.99
CA ASP A 287 -7.23 5.85 17.97
C ASP A 287 -7.87 5.89 19.37
N GLY A 288 -7.07 5.62 20.41
CA GLY A 288 -7.46 5.62 21.81
C GLY A 288 -7.81 4.24 22.38
N ILE A 289 -7.63 3.16 21.61
CA ILE A 289 -7.57 1.78 22.06
C ILE A 289 -6.08 1.41 22.14
N PHE A 290 -5.66 0.79 23.24
CA PHE A 290 -4.27 0.36 23.39
C PHE A 290 -4.06 -0.96 22.63
N ASP A 291 -2.83 -1.21 22.16
CA ASP A 291 -2.49 -2.35 21.29
C ASP A 291 -2.98 -3.69 21.88
N PHE A 292 -2.82 -3.93 23.18
CA PHE A 292 -3.28 -5.17 23.85
C PHE A 292 -4.82 -5.39 23.83
N ARG A 293 -5.58 -4.39 23.39
CA ARG A 293 -7.05 -4.40 23.22
C ARG A 293 -7.47 -4.17 21.78
N ASP A 294 -6.51 -3.97 20.87
CA ASP A 294 -6.77 -3.62 19.49
C ASP A 294 -6.33 -4.73 18.54
N THR A 295 -7.32 -5.38 17.94
CA THR A 295 -7.11 -6.45 16.96
C THR A 295 -6.45 -6.02 15.63
N ASP A 296 -6.11 -4.73 15.46
CA ASP A 296 -5.43 -4.12 14.30
C ASP A 296 -4.55 -2.93 14.74
N SER A 297 -3.52 -3.19 15.56
CA SER A 297 -2.76 -2.18 16.31
C SER A 297 -2.22 -0.99 15.50
N ASP A 298 -1.93 -1.16 14.21
CA ASP A 298 -1.43 -0.09 13.34
C ASP A 298 -2.45 0.47 12.33
N ALA A 299 -3.68 -0.04 12.38
CA ALA A 299 -4.81 0.30 11.54
C ALA A 299 -4.53 0.29 10.03
N ASP A 300 -3.62 -0.57 9.55
CA ASP A 300 -3.43 -0.77 8.11
C ASP A 300 -4.56 -1.59 7.46
N GLY A 301 -5.38 -2.24 8.31
CA GLY A 301 -6.52 -3.06 7.95
C GLY A 301 -6.20 -4.55 7.79
N LEU A 302 -5.00 -5.02 8.13
CA LEU A 302 -4.65 -6.43 8.27
C LEU A 302 -4.51 -6.74 9.75
N SER A 303 -5.55 -7.33 10.35
CA SER A 303 -5.56 -7.67 11.78
C SER A 303 -4.29 -8.37 12.25
N ASP A 304 -3.88 -8.11 13.47
CA ASP A 304 -2.66 -8.61 14.11
C ASP A 304 -2.56 -10.15 14.03
N ALA A 305 -3.68 -10.85 14.24
CA ALA A 305 -3.76 -12.30 14.07
C ALA A 305 -3.40 -12.79 12.65
N ALA A 306 -3.75 -12.00 11.63
CA ALA A 306 -3.43 -12.25 10.22
C ALA A 306 -1.99 -11.83 9.90
N GLU A 307 -1.47 -10.79 10.53
CA GLU A 307 -0.07 -10.38 10.43
C GLU A 307 0.87 -11.44 10.97
N ARG A 308 0.57 -11.98 12.14
CA ARG A 308 1.28 -13.13 12.73
C ARG A 308 1.30 -14.33 11.77
N ALA A 309 0.21 -14.54 11.01
CA ALA A 309 0.14 -15.60 10.01
C ALA A 309 0.96 -15.29 8.74
N ALA A 310 1.06 -14.01 8.35
CA ALA A 310 1.90 -13.53 7.26
C ALA A 310 3.38 -13.41 7.64
N GLY A 311 3.68 -13.31 8.93
CA GLY A 311 5.00 -13.00 9.47
C GLY A 311 5.36 -11.50 9.42
N THR A 312 4.37 -10.63 9.28
CA THR A 312 4.48 -9.16 9.31
C THR A 312 4.41 -8.66 10.76
N SER A 313 4.30 -7.35 10.96
CA SER A 313 4.51 -6.68 12.24
C SER A 313 3.23 -5.97 12.70
N PRO A 314 2.60 -6.36 13.84
CA PRO A 314 1.34 -5.76 14.36
C PRO A 314 1.38 -4.23 14.46
N ILE A 315 2.57 -3.70 14.72
CA ILE A 315 2.79 -2.27 14.97
C ILE A 315 3.35 -1.49 13.76
N ARG A 316 3.35 -2.08 12.55
CA ARG A 316 3.94 -1.46 11.36
C ARG A 316 3.20 -1.84 10.09
N ALA A 317 2.40 -0.87 9.63
CA ALA A 317 1.57 -0.99 8.42
C ALA A 317 2.32 -1.40 7.15
N ASP A 318 3.64 -1.23 7.10
CA ASP A 318 4.53 -1.62 6.01
C ASP A 318 5.79 -2.22 6.63
N THR A 319 5.83 -3.55 6.73
CA THR A 319 6.88 -4.28 7.45
C THR A 319 8.24 -4.12 6.80
N ASP A 320 8.33 -4.12 5.47
CA ASP A 320 9.60 -4.06 4.74
C ASP A 320 10.04 -2.63 4.34
N GLY A 321 9.14 -1.66 4.42
CA GLY A 321 9.38 -0.24 4.23
C GLY A 321 9.47 0.21 2.78
N ASP A 322 8.82 -0.48 1.83
CA ASP A 322 8.82 -0.13 0.41
C ASP A 322 7.77 0.94 0.01
N GLY A 323 6.87 1.27 0.92
CA GLY A 323 5.77 2.23 0.76
C GLY A 323 4.44 1.62 0.31
N VAL A 324 4.30 0.29 0.37
CA VAL A 324 3.05 -0.46 0.19
C VAL A 324 2.72 -1.16 1.51
N SER A 325 1.46 -1.12 1.95
CA SER A 325 1.10 -1.73 3.23
C SER A 325 1.01 -3.26 3.17
N ASP A 326 1.19 -3.92 4.29
CA ASP A 326 1.17 -5.38 4.41
C ASP A 326 -0.19 -5.94 3.96
N LEU A 327 -1.29 -5.27 4.33
CA LEU A 327 -2.63 -5.55 3.82
C LEU A 327 -2.68 -5.62 2.27
N ILE A 328 -2.07 -4.63 1.60
CA ILE A 328 -2.08 -4.54 0.14
C ILE A 328 -1.28 -5.67 -0.49
N GLU A 329 -0.12 -5.99 0.07
CA GLU A 329 0.79 -6.98 -0.47
C GLU A 329 0.24 -8.39 -0.34
N VAL A 330 -0.26 -8.73 0.84
CA VAL A 330 -0.98 -9.99 1.10
C VAL A 330 -2.18 -10.10 0.15
N GLY A 331 -2.96 -9.02 0.01
CA GLY A 331 -4.09 -8.96 -0.92
C GLY A 331 -3.66 -9.19 -2.37
N ALA A 332 -2.58 -8.56 -2.83
CA ALA A 332 -2.07 -8.65 -4.19
C ALA A 332 -1.25 -9.92 -4.48
N GLY A 333 -0.91 -10.70 -3.45
CA GLY A 333 -0.06 -11.89 -3.56
C GLY A 333 1.41 -11.55 -3.86
N THR A 334 1.89 -10.44 -3.31
CA THR A 334 3.31 -10.09 -3.23
C THR A 334 3.88 -10.47 -1.86
N ASP A 335 5.17 -10.25 -1.62
CA ASP A 335 5.85 -10.70 -0.40
C ASP A 335 6.06 -9.50 0.52
N PRO A 336 5.27 -9.35 1.61
CA PRO A 336 5.34 -8.19 2.51
C PRO A 336 6.65 -8.09 3.31
N LEU A 337 7.58 -9.03 3.10
CA LEU A 337 8.89 -9.07 3.73
C LEU A 337 10.03 -8.78 2.73
N ASP A 338 9.73 -8.48 1.47
CA ASP A 338 10.70 -8.18 0.41
C ASP A 338 10.33 -6.91 -0.38
N ALA A 339 10.97 -5.80 -0.01
CA ALA A 339 10.76 -4.47 -0.59
C ALA A 339 11.06 -4.35 -2.11
N SER A 340 11.47 -5.44 -2.76
CA SER A 340 11.64 -5.52 -4.20
C SER A 340 10.48 -6.21 -4.93
N ASP A 341 9.56 -6.84 -4.21
CA ASP A 341 8.40 -7.52 -4.73
C ASP A 341 7.10 -6.93 -4.18
N SER A 342 6.61 -5.86 -4.81
CA SER A 342 5.31 -5.26 -4.50
C SER A 342 4.52 -4.96 -5.77
N PRO A 343 3.21 -4.66 -5.69
CA PRO A 343 2.40 -4.33 -6.86
C PRO A 343 2.97 -3.12 -7.61
N ARG A 344 3.54 -2.15 -6.88
CA ARG A 344 4.16 -0.95 -7.44
C ARG A 344 5.45 -1.26 -8.19
N THR A 345 6.33 -2.13 -7.65
CA THR A 345 7.56 -2.53 -8.37
C THR A 345 7.27 -3.35 -9.62
N ARG A 346 6.12 -4.03 -9.66
CA ARG A 346 5.56 -4.71 -10.86
C ARG A 346 4.89 -3.74 -11.85
N GLY A 347 4.71 -2.47 -11.46
CA GLY A 347 4.15 -1.39 -12.27
C GLY A 347 2.63 -1.28 -12.23
N ASP A 348 1.97 -2.02 -11.33
CA ASP A 348 0.52 -2.03 -11.15
C ASP A 348 0.07 -0.95 -10.15
N PHE A 349 -1.25 -0.71 -10.08
CA PHE A 349 -1.86 0.29 -9.21
C PHE A 349 -2.62 -0.37 -8.09
N VAL A 350 -2.63 0.25 -6.92
CA VAL A 350 -3.43 -0.18 -5.79
C VAL A 350 -4.23 0.99 -5.24
N PHE A 351 -5.50 0.73 -4.97
CA PHE A 351 -6.39 1.63 -4.25
C PHE A 351 -7.04 0.87 -3.10
N VAL A 352 -6.87 1.36 -1.88
CA VAL A 352 -7.70 0.99 -0.74
C VAL A 352 -9.03 1.72 -0.90
N VAL A 353 -10.14 0.99 -0.91
CA VAL A 353 -11.49 1.52 -1.16
C VAL A 353 -12.43 1.12 -0.01
N PRO A 354 -12.26 1.72 1.18
CA PRO A 354 -13.06 1.37 2.35
C PRO A 354 -14.53 1.75 2.13
N TYR A 355 -15.43 0.97 2.74
CA TYR A 355 -16.86 1.15 2.54
C TYR A 355 -17.34 2.49 3.10
N MET A 356 -18.00 3.28 2.26
CA MET A 356 -18.52 4.62 2.59
C MET A 356 -17.44 5.64 3.00
N MET A 357 -16.17 5.36 2.73
CA MET A 357 -15.03 6.25 2.97
C MET A 357 -14.30 6.60 1.67
N PRO A 358 -13.59 7.74 1.62
CA PRO A 358 -12.77 8.08 0.47
C PRO A 358 -11.73 7.00 0.15
N PRO A 359 -11.48 6.70 -1.14
CA PRO A 359 -10.38 5.83 -1.53
C PRO A 359 -9.01 6.44 -1.20
N ASP A 360 -8.02 5.59 -0.94
CA ASP A 360 -6.63 5.96 -0.79
C ASP A 360 -5.71 5.16 -1.75
N PRO A 361 -4.90 5.81 -2.60
CA PRO A 361 -4.94 7.24 -2.89
C PRO A 361 -6.21 7.65 -3.64
N THR A 362 -6.65 8.89 -3.51
CA THR A 362 -7.81 9.41 -4.28
C THR A 362 -7.58 9.48 -5.79
N ARG A 363 -6.34 9.26 -6.24
CA ARG A 363 -5.90 9.18 -7.65
C ARG A 363 -4.51 8.58 -7.73
N ASP A 364 -4.22 7.91 -8.83
CA ASP A 364 -2.85 7.58 -9.23
C ASP A 364 -2.67 7.86 -10.73
N THR A 365 -1.44 7.91 -11.22
CA THR A 365 -1.12 8.27 -12.60
C THR A 365 -0.31 7.20 -13.29
N LEU A 366 -0.88 6.62 -14.34
CA LEU A 366 -0.16 5.81 -15.31
C LEU A 366 0.70 6.70 -16.20
N GLU A 367 2.02 6.60 -16.03
CA GLU A 367 3.01 7.15 -16.95
C GLU A 367 3.60 6.04 -17.81
N PHE A 368 3.53 6.19 -19.14
CA PHE A 368 4.24 5.29 -20.03
C PHE A 368 4.68 5.99 -21.32
N ARG A 369 5.68 5.38 -21.97
CA ARG A 369 6.15 5.85 -23.28
C ARG A 369 5.39 5.17 -24.40
N THR A 370 4.88 5.95 -25.34
CA THR A 370 4.12 5.47 -26.51
C THR A 370 4.97 4.77 -27.58
N ASP A 371 6.14 4.23 -27.19
CA ASP A 371 6.98 3.44 -28.08
C ASP A 371 6.26 2.14 -28.45
N LEU A 372 6.16 1.84 -29.76
CA LEU A 372 5.52 0.61 -30.22
C LEU A 372 6.29 -0.63 -29.74
N GLN A 373 5.69 -1.43 -28.88
CA GLN A 373 6.28 -2.69 -28.41
C GLN A 373 6.08 -3.84 -29.42
N LYS A 374 4.92 -3.83 -30.12
CA LYS A 374 4.47 -4.91 -31.02
C LYS A 374 4.15 -4.36 -32.42
N ALA A 375 4.85 -4.89 -33.42
CA ALA A 375 4.51 -4.66 -34.82
C ALA A 375 4.66 -5.96 -35.64
N ASP A 376 3.90 -6.04 -36.71
CA ASP A 376 3.94 -7.14 -37.65
C ASP A 376 4.37 -6.63 -39.02
N VAL A 377 5.63 -6.90 -39.37
CA VAL A 377 6.24 -6.40 -40.60
C VAL A 377 6.12 -7.45 -41.70
N TYR A 378 5.32 -7.18 -42.73
CA TYR A 378 5.18 -8.04 -43.90
C TYR A 378 5.97 -7.48 -45.08
N PHE A 379 6.98 -8.21 -45.56
CA PHE A 379 7.65 -7.90 -46.82
C PHE A 379 6.85 -8.44 -48.00
N LEU A 380 6.28 -7.53 -48.78
CA LEU A 380 5.57 -7.82 -50.02
C LEU A 380 6.45 -7.39 -51.20
N VAL A 381 7.10 -8.37 -51.82
CA VAL A 381 8.20 -8.14 -52.76
C VAL A 381 7.74 -8.39 -54.19
N ASP A 382 7.93 -7.41 -55.06
CA ASP A 382 7.86 -7.60 -56.50
C ASP A 382 8.92 -8.61 -56.91
N THR A 383 8.49 -9.67 -57.60
CA THR A 383 9.38 -10.74 -58.03
C THR A 383 9.52 -10.82 -59.54
N THR A 384 9.29 -9.72 -60.25
CA THR A 384 9.54 -9.66 -61.68
C THR A 384 11.04 -9.66 -62.01
N GLY A 385 11.37 -9.87 -63.28
CA GLY A 385 12.73 -10.14 -63.75
C GLY A 385 13.75 -9.04 -63.44
N SER A 386 13.29 -7.80 -63.23
CA SER A 386 14.13 -6.67 -62.83
C SER A 386 14.60 -6.74 -61.38
N MET A 387 13.85 -7.40 -60.50
CA MET A 387 13.99 -7.34 -59.04
C MET A 387 15.11 -8.23 -58.46
N GLY A 388 15.97 -8.81 -59.32
CA GLY A 388 17.00 -9.76 -58.91
C GLY A 388 18.03 -9.15 -57.95
N GLY A 389 18.37 -7.86 -58.11
CA GLY A 389 19.30 -7.16 -57.24
C GLY A 389 18.71 -6.89 -55.85
N GLU A 390 17.46 -6.44 -55.81
CA GLU A 390 16.67 -6.13 -54.62
C GLU A 390 16.48 -7.39 -53.78
N ILE A 391 16.05 -8.50 -54.39
CA ILE A 391 15.89 -9.78 -53.69
C ILE A 391 17.23 -10.27 -53.13
N ALA A 392 18.34 -10.13 -53.86
CA ALA A 392 19.67 -10.49 -53.37
C ALA A 392 20.09 -9.64 -52.16
N ASN A 393 19.82 -8.33 -52.19
CA ASN A 393 20.13 -7.44 -51.08
C ASN A 393 19.24 -7.73 -49.86
N LEU A 394 17.94 -7.98 -50.04
CA LEU A 394 17.03 -8.38 -48.97
C LEU A 394 17.49 -9.69 -48.31
N ARG A 395 17.88 -10.70 -49.10
CA ARG A 395 18.47 -11.95 -48.60
C ARG A 395 19.71 -11.70 -47.73
N SER A 396 20.59 -10.81 -48.15
CA SER A 396 21.84 -10.53 -47.44
C SER A 396 21.66 -9.70 -46.16
N SER A 397 20.58 -8.92 -46.07
CA SER A 397 20.37 -7.91 -45.02
C SER A 397 19.29 -8.26 -44.01
N LEU A 398 18.35 -9.18 -44.32
CA LEU A 398 17.20 -9.45 -43.45
C LEU A 398 17.62 -9.92 -42.05
N SER A 399 18.37 -11.01 -41.93
CA SER A 399 18.81 -11.52 -40.63
C SER A 399 19.98 -10.76 -40.01
N SER A 400 20.79 -10.08 -40.83
CA SER A 400 22.04 -9.44 -40.42
C SER A 400 21.88 -7.96 -40.04
N THR A 401 20.85 -7.29 -40.54
CA THR A 401 20.64 -5.85 -40.35
C THR A 401 19.19 -5.53 -40.04
N ILE A 402 18.24 -5.93 -40.91
CA ILE A 402 16.85 -5.47 -40.81
C ILE A 402 16.18 -5.95 -39.52
N ILE A 403 16.14 -7.27 -39.28
CA ILE A 403 15.48 -7.83 -38.10
C ILE A 403 16.14 -7.34 -36.79
N PRO A 404 17.49 -7.40 -36.65
CA PRO A 404 18.15 -6.90 -35.44
C PRO A 404 17.88 -5.41 -35.17
N MET A 405 17.92 -4.56 -36.20
CA MET A 405 17.63 -3.14 -36.02
C MET A 405 16.17 -2.93 -35.65
N VAL A 406 15.21 -3.46 -36.41
CA VAL A 406 13.77 -3.29 -36.11
C VAL A 406 13.46 -3.74 -34.68
N ARG A 407 13.99 -4.88 -34.24
CA ARG A 407 13.81 -5.37 -32.86
C ARG A 407 14.53 -4.57 -31.79
N SER A 408 15.54 -3.77 -32.14
CA SER A 408 16.16 -2.87 -31.18
C SER A 408 15.28 -1.67 -30.82
N ARG A 409 14.17 -1.44 -31.55
CA ARG A 409 13.19 -0.38 -31.22
C ARG A 409 11.77 -0.91 -31.03
N ILE A 410 11.42 -2.02 -31.66
CA ILE A 410 10.13 -2.71 -31.52
C ILE A 410 10.43 -4.15 -31.08
N PRO A 411 10.66 -4.39 -29.77
CA PRO A 411 11.22 -5.65 -29.27
C PRO A 411 10.45 -6.89 -29.72
N GLN A 412 9.11 -6.80 -29.79
CA GLN A 412 8.24 -7.91 -30.14
C GLN A 412 7.82 -7.89 -31.62
N ALA A 413 8.67 -7.39 -32.53
CA ALA A 413 8.39 -7.40 -33.97
C ALA A 413 8.40 -8.81 -34.59
N TRP A 414 7.32 -9.15 -35.29
CA TRP A 414 7.19 -10.37 -36.10
C TRP A 414 7.33 -10.03 -37.59
N PHE A 415 7.73 -11.02 -38.38
CA PHE A 415 8.03 -10.85 -39.79
C PHE A 415 7.28 -11.87 -40.65
N GLY A 416 6.78 -11.40 -41.80
CA GLY A 416 6.19 -12.24 -42.84
C GLY A 416 6.74 -11.88 -44.21
N VAL A 417 6.59 -12.79 -45.16
CA VAL A 417 7.17 -12.67 -46.49
C VAL A 417 6.20 -13.20 -47.54
N GLY A 418 5.98 -12.42 -48.58
CA GLY A 418 5.27 -12.83 -49.78
C GLY A 418 5.85 -12.14 -51.00
N GLY A 419 5.34 -12.52 -52.16
CA GLY A 419 5.65 -11.82 -53.39
C GLY A 419 4.47 -11.77 -54.32
N PHE A 420 4.66 -11.00 -55.39
CA PHE A 420 3.70 -10.82 -56.46
C PHE A 420 4.46 -10.55 -57.76
N ASP A 421 3.83 -10.93 -58.86
CA ASP A 421 4.29 -10.68 -60.23
C ASP A 421 3.09 -10.07 -60.98
N ASP A 422 2.55 -10.82 -61.94
CA ASP A 422 1.26 -10.55 -62.56
C ASP A 422 0.30 -11.76 -62.51
N TYR A 423 -0.93 -11.57 -62.97
CA TYR A 423 -1.81 -12.66 -63.35
C TYR A 423 -1.19 -13.48 -64.49
N PRO A 424 -1.23 -14.81 -64.39
CA PRO A 424 -0.64 -15.68 -65.40
C PRO A 424 -1.58 -15.85 -66.61
N THR A 425 -1.82 -14.75 -67.32
CA THR A 425 -2.72 -14.65 -68.46
C THR A 425 -2.05 -13.95 -69.64
N GLY A 426 -2.39 -14.37 -70.85
CA GLY A 426 -1.75 -13.87 -72.07
C GLY A 426 -1.90 -12.36 -72.21
N GLY A 427 -0.76 -11.66 -72.24
CA GLY A 427 -0.68 -10.20 -72.26
C GLY A 427 -0.03 -9.62 -71.01
N TYR A 428 0.02 -10.39 -69.91
CA TYR A 428 0.57 -9.95 -68.63
C TYR A 428 1.63 -10.91 -68.07
N GLY A 429 1.30 -12.19 -67.97
CA GLY A 429 2.19 -13.20 -67.40
C GLY A 429 1.86 -14.63 -67.85
N SER A 430 2.58 -15.60 -67.30
CA SER A 430 2.55 -17.01 -67.67
C SER A 430 2.68 -17.92 -66.45
N LEU A 431 1.79 -18.91 -66.35
CA LEU A 431 1.86 -19.94 -65.31
C LEU A 431 3.17 -20.73 -65.33
N GLY A 432 3.78 -20.88 -66.51
CA GLY A 432 5.02 -21.62 -66.69
C GLY A 432 6.23 -20.89 -66.13
N ASP A 433 6.18 -19.56 -66.09
CA ASP A 433 7.25 -18.70 -65.59
C ASP A 433 7.13 -18.43 -64.08
N GLY A 434 5.98 -18.78 -63.50
CA GLY A 434 5.73 -18.69 -62.05
C GLY A 434 4.81 -17.54 -61.64
N ASP A 435 4.33 -16.73 -62.60
CA ASP A 435 3.60 -15.50 -62.34
C ASP A 435 2.33 -15.74 -61.53
N ARG A 436 2.19 -14.96 -60.47
CA ARG A 436 1.00 -14.98 -59.60
C ARG A 436 0.69 -13.57 -59.10
N PRO A 437 -0.61 -13.22 -59.00
CA PRO A 437 -1.02 -11.92 -58.48
C PRO A 437 -0.75 -11.73 -56.99
N LEU A 438 -0.51 -12.84 -56.26
CA LEU A 438 -0.06 -12.89 -54.88
C LEU A 438 0.40 -14.31 -54.58
N TYR A 439 1.45 -14.46 -53.80
CA TYR A 439 1.75 -15.71 -53.12
C TYR A 439 2.34 -15.44 -51.73
N LEU A 440 1.92 -16.26 -50.77
CA LEU A 440 2.39 -16.21 -49.39
C LEU A 440 3.53 -17.21 -49.21
N ARG A 441 4.69 -16.76 -48.72
CA ARG A 441 5.82 -17.64 -48.39
C ARG A 441 5.88 -17.94 -46.91
N GLN A 442 5.61 -16.92 -46.08
CA GLN A 442 5.66 -17.00 -44.63
C GLN A 442 4.63 -16.05 -44.03
N GLN A 443 3.68 -16.61 -43.29
CA GLN A 443 2.79 -15.83 -42.40
C GLN A 443 3.59 -15.23 -41.25
N MET A 444 3.00 -14.32 -40.49
CA MET A 444 3.68 -13.69 -39.36
C MET A 444 4.36 -14.70 -38.45
N THR A 445 5.65 -14.48 -38.17
CA THR A 445 6.44 -15.32 -37.26
C THR A 445 7.47 -14.51 -36.48
N SER A 446 7.72 -14.91 -35.24
CA SER A 446 8.85 -14.44 -34.44
C SER A 446 10.20 -15.04 -34.87
N SER A 447 10.20 -16.11 -35.68
CA SER A 447 11.43 -16.81 -36.07
C SER A 447 12.18 -16.10 -37.20
N THR A 448 13.35 -15.53 -36.87
CA THR A 448 14.28 -14.94 -37.85
C THR A 448 14.65 -15.96 -38.93
N THR A 449 14.89 -17.22 -38.54
CA THR A 449 15.26 -18.29 -39.48
C THR A 449 14.13 -18.62 -40.45
N ALA A 450 12.87 -18.64 -39.99
CA ALA A 450 11.72 -18.90 -40.84
C ALA A 450 11.52 -17.76 -41.86
N ALA A 451 11.56 -16.51 -41.40
CA ALA A 451 11.50 -15.33 -42.27
C ALA A 451 12.66 -15.32 -43.31
N GLN A 452 13.88 -15.61 -42.87
CA GLN A 452 15.04 -15.69 -43.76
C GLN A 452 14.92 -16.82 -44.78
N THR A 453 14.40 -17.99 -44.38
CA THR A 453 14.15 -19.10 -45.29
C THR A 453 13.14 -18.72 -46.37
N ALA A 454 12.10 -17.97 -45.99
CA ALA A 454 11.10 -17.49 -46.92
C ALA A 454 11.67 -16.47 -47.93
N VAL A 455 12.48 -15.52 -47.48
CA VAL A 455 13.20 -14.58 -48.37
C VAL A 455 14.19 -15.32 -49.28
N ASN A 456 14.90 -16.32 -48.77
CA ASN A 456 15.78 -17.17 -49.59
C ASN A 456 15.02 -17.91 -50.68
N GLY A 457 13.73 -18.20 -50.47
CA GLY A 457 12.86 -18.84 -51.44
C GLY A 457 12.35 -17.93 -52.57
N LEU A 458 12.43 -16.60 -52.46
CA LEU A 458 11.92 -15.68 -53.50
C LEU A 458 12.67 -15.87 -54.83
N VAL A 459 11.97 -16.05 -55.94
CA VAL A 459 12.58 -16.26 -57.26
C VAL A 459 11.99 -15.23 -58.21
N THR A 460 12.82 -14.70 -59.10
CA THR A 460 12.35 -13.76 -60.12
C THR A 460 11.65 -14.48 -61.26
N HIS A 461 10.52 -13.95 -61.73
CA HIS A 461 9.75 -14.45 -62.87
C HIS A 461 9.73 -13.43 -64.02
N TYR A 462 9.47 -13.90 -65.24
CA TYR A 462 9.46 -13.02 -66.42
C TYR A 462 8.05 -12.48 -66.66
N GLY A 463 7.86 -11.18 -66.44
CA GLY A 463 6.66 -10.45 -66.87
C GLY A 463 6.61 -10.19 -68.38
N VAL A 464 5.41 -10.03 -68.92
CA VAL A 464 5.18 -9.74 -70.35
C VAL A 464 4.99 -8.24 -70.61
N ASP A 465 4.42 -7.52 -69.65
CA ASP A 465 4.28 -6.07 -69.67
C ASP A 465 4.98 -5.40 -68.48
N TYR A 466 4.82 -4.08 -68.34
CA TYR A 466 5.56 -3.27 -67.37
C TYR A 466 4.82 -3.06 -66.04
N PRO A 467 3.49 -2.82 -66.01
CA PRO A 467 2.80 -2.72 -64.74
C PRO A 467 2.59 -4.09 -64.09
N GLU A 468 2.52 -4.13 -62.75
CA GLU A 468 2.47 -5.39 -61.97
C GLU A 468 1.24 -5.48 -61.04
N SER A 469 1.11 -6.56 -60.27
CA SER A 469 -0.11 -6.91 -59.51
C SER A 469 -0.21 -6.41 -58.05
N HIS A 470 0.45 -5.30 -57.68
CA HIS A 470 0.39 -4.75 -56.32
C HIS A 470 -1.03 -4.61 -55.75
N ILE A 471 -1.99 -4.07 -56.52
CA ILE A 471 -3.36 -3.85 -56.05
C ILE A 471 -4.05 -5.17 -55.65
N PRO A 472 -4.09 -6.21 -56.52
CA PRO A 472 -4.45 -7.58 -56.12
C PRO A 472 -3.71 -8.08 -54.89
N ALA A 473 -2.38 -7.94 -54.85
CA ALA A 473 -1.56 -8.46 -53.77
C ALA A 473 -1.91 -7.84 -52.41
N LEU A 474 -1.99 -6.52 -52.34
CA LEU A 474 -2.38 -5.78 -51.14
C LEU A 474 -3.81 -6.10 -50.69
N TRP A 475 -4.75 -6.14 -51.63
CA TRP A 475 -6.14 -6.50 -51.31
C TRP A 475 -6.25 -7.93 -50.77
N GLY A 476 -5.59 -8.90 -51.41
CA GLY A 476 -5.59 -10.29 -50.97
C GLY A 476 -4.90 -10.45 -49.61
N LEU A 477 -3.79 -9.74 -49.39
CA LEU A 477 -3.08 -9.76 -48.12
C LEU A 477 -3.94 -9.19 -46.98
N ALA A 478 -4.71 -8.13 -47.22
CA ALA A 478 -5.54 -7.49 -46.19
C ALA A 478 -6.90 -8.17 -45.96
N SER A 479 -7.54 -8.68 -47.01
CA SER A 479 -8.93 -9.18 -46.96
C SER A 479 -9.08 -10.70 -46.87
N ARG A 480 -8.02 -11.47 -47.14
CA ARG A 480 -8.12 -12.92 -47.44
C ARG A 480 -9.03 -13.24 -48.64
N GLY A 481 -9.30 -12.24 -49.47
CA GLY A 481 -10.18 -12.38 -50.62
C GLY A 481 -9.60 -13.28 -51.70
N ALA A 482 -10.45 -14.09 -52.32
CA ALA A 482 -10.03 -15.04 -53.34
C ALA A 482 -9.57 -14.30 -54.61
N LEU A 483 -8.30 -14.48 -54.98
CA LEU A 483 -7.73 -14.04 -56.25
C LEU A 483 -7.62 -15.24 -57.21
N TRP A 484 -7.87 -15.01 -58.50
CA TRP A 484 -7.62 -16.04 -59.50
C TRP A 484 -6.11 -16.34 -59.59
N TYR A 485 -5.70 -17.61 -59.41
CA TYR A 485 -4.30 -18.03 -59.23
C TYR A 485 -3.58 -17.46 -58.00
N GLY A 486 -4.33 -16.88 -57.05
CA GLY A 486 -3.82 -16.46 -55.75
C GLY A 486 -3.49 -17.62 -54.81
N PRO A 487 -3.03 -17.30 -53.59
CA PRO A 487 -2.72 -18.31 -52.58
C PRO A 487 -3.99 -18.92 -52.01
N SER A 488 -3.90 -20.17 -51.56
CA SER A 488 -4.83 -20.67 -50.55
C SER A 488 -4.37 -20.14 -49.20
N TYR A 489 -5.21 -19.39 -48.49
CA TYR A 489 -4.84 -18.82 -47.20
C TYR A 489 -4.83 -19.90 -46.11
N PRO A 490 -3.69 -20.16 -45.45
CA PRO A 490 -3.65 -21.05 -44.31
C PRO A 490 -4.51 -20.53 -43.14
N SER A 491 -4.92 -21.43 -42.25
CA SER A 491 -5.56 -21.06 -40.99
C SER A 491 -4.63 -20.23 -40.13
N CYS A 492 -5.15 -19.17 -39.52
CA CYS A 492 -4.42 -18.38 -38.55
C CYS A 492 -4.65 -18.89 -37.12
N ALA A 493 -3.75 -18.53 -36.19
CA ALA A 493 -4.03 -18.66 -34.76
C ALA A 493 -5.28 -17.83 -34.38
N ALA A 494 -5.92 -18.18 -33.26
CA ALA A 494 -7.12 -17.48 -32.80
C ALA A 494 -6.88 -15.97 -32.65
N GLY A 495 -7.82 -15.15 -33.13
CA GLY A 495 -7.71 -13.68 -33.10
C GLY A 495 -6.82 -13.05 -34.17
N HIS A 496 -5.94 -13.81 -34.84
CA HIS A 496 -5.12 -13.27 -35.92
C HIS A 496 -5.97 -13.00 -37.18
N ARG A 497 -5.67 -11.90 -37.87
CA ARG A 497 -6.47 -11.37 -38.98
C ARG A 497 -5.73 -11.34 -40.32
N ALA A 498 -6.49 -11.14 -41.40
CA ALA A 498 -6.01 -10.96 -42.77
C ALA A 498 -5.24 -12.17 -43.36
N GLY A 499 -4.71 -12.03 -44.57
CA GLY A 499 -3.98 -13.07 -45.30
C GLY A 499 -2.62 -13.44 -44.70
N ALA A 500 -1.98 -12.46 -44.06
CA ALA A 500 -0.69 -12.62 -43.37
C ALA A 500 -0.78 -13.26 -41.97
N CYS A 501 -1.98 -13.39 -41.41
CA CYS A 501 -2.21 -13.70 -39.99
C CYS A 501 -1.57 -12.67 -39.05
N PHE A 502 -1.86 -11.39 -39.27
CA PHE A 502 -1.47 -10.31 -38.37
C PHE A 502 -2.05 -10.54 -36.98
N ARG A 503 -1.22 -10.39 -35.96
CA ARG A 503 -1.61 -10.49 -34.56
C ARG A 503 -2.66 -9.43 -34.22
N PRO A 504 -3.69 -9.77 -33.42
CA PRO A 504 -4.73 -8.82 -33.01
C PRO A 504 -4.15 -7.60 -32.29
N ASP A 505 -3.05 -7.80 -31.55
CA ASP A 505 -2.39 -6.85 -30.66
C ASP A 505 -1.14 -6.18 -31.26
N ALA A 506 -0.98 -6.18 -32.59
CA ALA A 506 0.19 -5.58 -33.25
C ALA A 506 -0.19 -4.68 -34.44
N VAL A 507 0.60 -3.63 -34.67
CA VAL A 507 0.47 -2.76 -35.85
C VAL A 507 0.93 -3.50 -37.11
N PRO A 508 0.07 -3.68 -38.13
CA PRO A 508 0.50 -4.27 -39.40
C PRO A 508 1.29 -3.23 -40.22
N VAL A 509 2.55 -3.52 -40.52
CA VAL A 509 3.39 -2.71 -41.40
C VAL A 509 3.70 -3.52 -42.65
N ILE A 510 3.27 -3.04 -43.82
CA ILE A 510 3.48 -3.73 -45.10
C ILE A 510 4.55 -2.98 -45.88
N VAL A 511 5.71 -3.62 -46.06
CA VAL A 511 6.83 -3.09 -46.84
C VAL A 511 6.71 -3.58 -48.27
N VAL A 512 6.36 -2.67 -49.18
CA VAL A 512 6.23 -2.93 -50.61
C VAL A 512 7.54 -2.58 -51.31
N ILE A 513 8.17 -3.56 -51.95
CA ILE A 513 9.45 -3.39 -52.64
C ILE A 513 9.23 -3.64 -54.13
N THR A 514 9.45 -2.63 -54.98
CA THR A 514 9.21 -2.70 -56.42
C THR A 514 10.04 -1.68 -57.20
N ASP A 515 10.17 -1.90 -58.51
CA ASP A 515 10.64 -0.93 -59.50
C ASP A 515 9.57 -0.54 -60.55
N ALA A 516 8.33 -0.99 -60.38
CA ALA A 516 7.25 -0.85 -61.36
C ALA A 516 5.97 -0.26 -60.75
N ILE A 517 5.13 0.31 -61.63
CA ILE A 517 3.77 0.74 -61.28
C ILE A 517 2.83 -0.47 -61.27
N SER A 518 1.70 -0.41 -60.56
CA SER A 518 0.71 -1.49 -60.57
C SER A 518 -0.34 -1.29 -61.66
N HIS A 519 -0.89 -2.39 -62.18
CA HIS A 519 -2.22 -2.39 -62.79
C HIS A 519 -3.32 -2.01 -61.80
N ASN A 520 -4.41 -1.44 -62.30
CA ASN A 520 -5.54 -0.92 -61.52
C ASN A 520 -5.19 0.23 -60.55
N TYR A 521 -3.98 0.77 -60.61
CA TYR A 521 -3.66 2.10 -60.08
C TYR A 521 -4.22 3.17 -61.05
N PRO A 522 -4.59 4.38 -60.60
CA PRO A 522 -5.13 5.40 -61.51
C PRO A 522 -4.26 5.63 -62.75
N GLY A 523 -4.82 5.33 -63.93
CA GLY A 523 -4.12 5.43 -65.23
C GLY A 523 -3.68 4.09 -65.83
N THR A 524 -3.72 2.99 -65.08
CA THR A 524 -3.44 1.62 -65.55
C THR A 524 -4.65 0.71 -65.29
N THR A 525 -4.74 -0.43 -65.98
CA THR A 525 -5.88 -1.35 -65.80
C THR A 525 -5.55 -2.79 -66.20
N TYR A 526 -6.15 -3.74 -65.51
CA TYR A 526 -6.30 -5.11 -65.99
C TYR A 526 -7.52 -5.25 -66.91
N SER A 527 -7.36 -5.97 -68.02
CA SER A 527 -8.41 -6.24 -69.00
C SER A 527 -8.49 -7.73 -69.28
N GLY A 528 -9.71 -8.24 -69.47
CA GLY A 528 -9.93 -9.64 -69.88
C GLY A 528 -9.66 -10.70 -68.80
N ILE A 529 -9.44 -10.31 -67.55
CA ILE A 529 -9.23 -11.22 -66.41
C ILE A 529 -10.56 -11.47 -65.68
N SER A 530 -10.89 -12.74 -65.43
CA SER A 530 -12.11 -13.16 -64.74
C SER A 530 -11.80 -14.26 -63.69
N PRO A 531 -12.23 -14.12 -62.42
CA PRO A 531 -12.94 -12.98 -61.83
C PRO A 531 -12.17 -11.66 -61.95
N THR A 532 -12.92 -10.55 -62.00
CA THR A 532 -12.33 -9.21 -62.16
C THR A 532 -11.38 -8.91 -61.00
N PRO A 533 -10.12 -8.53 -61.28
CA PRO A 533 -9.17 -8.14 -60.25
C PRO A 533 -9.71 -7.00 -59.38
N PRO A 534 -9.33 -6.94 -58.09
CA PRO A 534 -9.80 -5.90 -57.19
C PRO A 534 -9.39 -4.50 -57.67
N SER A 535 -10.22 -3.51 -57.35
CA SER A 535 -9.93 -2.11 -57.63
C SER A 535 -8.99 -1.53 -56.58
N TYR A 536 -8.31 -0.44 -56.95
CA TYR A 536 -7.52 0.36 -56.00
C TYR A 536 -8.31 0.76 -54.75
N ALA A 537 -9.56 1.22 -54.92
CA ALA A 537 -10.42 1.59 -53.80
C ALA A 537 -10.72 0.40 -52.87
N ALA A 538 -10.93 -0.80 -53.43
CA ALA A 538 -11.14 -2.00 -52.63
C ALA A 538 -9.88 -2.39 -51.83
N ALA A 539 -8.69 -2.28 -52.44
CA ALA A 539 -7.43 -2.55 -51.76
C ALA A 539 -7.19 -1.58 -50.59
N MET A 540 -7.34 -0.27 -50.83
CA MET A 540 -7.16 0.73 -49.77
C MET A 540 -8.20 0.58 -48.65
N SER A 541 -9.46 0.28 -49.00
CA SER A 541 -10.49 0.00 -47.99
C SER A 541 -10.17 -1.24 -47.14
N ALA A 542 -9.61 -2.30 -47.74
CA ALA A 542 -9.23 -3.50 -47.00
C ALA A 542 -8.03 -3.26 -46.08
N LEU A 543 -7.03 -2.49 -46.54
CA LEU A 543 -5.86 -2.11 -45.73
C LEU A 543 -6.26 -1.25 -44.53
N ASN A 544 -7.08 -0.22 -44.75
CA ASN A 544 -7.58 0.63 -43.68
C ASN A 544 -8.46 -0.14 -42.70
N GLY A 545 -9.23 -1.12 -43.17
CA GLY A 545 -10.05 -2.00 -42.32
C GLY A 545 -9.25 -2.90 -41.37
N ILE A 546 -7.94 -3.09 -41.59
CA ILE A 546 -7.05 -3.83 -40.68
C ILE A 546 -6.06 -2.93 -39.93
N GLY A 547 -6.14 -1.61 -40.14
CA GLY A 547 -5.20 -0.63 -39.59
C GLY A 547 -3.77 -0.76 -40.13
N ALA A 548 -3.61 -1.28 -41.36
CA ALA A 548 -2.27 -1.51 -41.92
C ALA A 548 -1.61 -0.19 -42.37
N ARG A 549 -0.30 -0.07 -42.12
CA ARG A 549 0.56 1.03 -42.59
C ARG A 549 1.42 0.53 -43.74
N VAL A 550 1.26 1.09 -44.95
CA VAL A 550 2.04 0.70 -46.12
C VAL A 550 3.23 1.62 -46.31
N VAL A 551 4.42 1.04 -46.48
CA VAL A 551 5.65 1.77 -46.82
C VAL A 551 6.29 1.22 -48.08
N GLY A 552 6.84 2.13 -48.89
CA GLY A 552 7.43 1.79 -50.19
C GLY A 552 8.96 1.88 -50.22
N VAL A 553 9.59 0.86 -50.79
CA VAL A 553 11.00 0.86 -51.20
C VAL A 553 11.04 0.83 -52.72
N ASN A 554 11.41 1.96 -53.32
CA ASN A 554 11.40 2.16 -54.76
C ASN A 554 12.80 1.98 -55.36
N SER A 555 12.96 1.01 -56.24
CA SER A 555 14.18 0.83 -57.06
C SER A 555 14.00 1.33 -58.51
N GLY A 556 12.79 1.77 -58.87
CA GLY A 556 12.39 2.14 -60.23
C GLY A 556 12.16 3.63 -60.47
N GLY A 557 11.30 3.89 -61.46
CA GLY A 557 10.98 5.22 -62.00
C GLY A 557 10.17 6.13 -61.06
N THR A 558 9.78 7.30 -61.58
CA THR A 558 8.94 8.27 -60.83
C THR A 558 7.51 7.78 -60.64
N ASP A 559 7.00 6.99 -61.57
CA ASP A 559 5.67 6.38 -61.55
C ASP A 559 5.49 5.35 -60.43
N ALA A 560 6.43 4.41 -60.28
CA ALA A 560 6.47 3.47 -59.15
C ALA A 560 6.56 4.23 -57.81
N ARG A 561 7.41 5.24 -57.74
CA ARG A 561 7.55 6.11 -56.55
C ARG A 561 6.25 6.84 -56.20
N ASP A 562 5.58 7.42 -57.19
CA ASP A 562 4.35 8.19 -56.96
C ASP A 562 3.20 7.28 -56.53
N MET A 563 3.11 6.05 -57.07
CA MET A 563 2.18 5.03 -56.60
C MET A 563 2.44 4.65 -55.15
N LEU A 564 3.69 4.33 -54.79
CA LEU A 564 4.06 3.94 -53.43
C LEU A 564 3.77 5.05 -52.42
N ARG A 565 3.99 6.31 -52.81
CA ARG A 565 3.61 7.49 -52.03
C ARG A 565 2.11 7.50 -51.82
N GLU A 566 1.34 7.29 -52.87
CA GLU A 566 -0.11 7.30 -52.76
C GLU A 566 -0.65 6.15 -51.88
N PHE A 567 -0.04 4.96 -51.89
CA PHE A 567 -0.39 3.89 -50.94
C PHE A 567 -0.13 4.32 -49.50
N ALA A 568 1.07 4.81 -49.22
CA ALA A 568 1.42 5.31 -47.90
C ALA A 568 0.46 6.42 -47.43
N ARG A 569 0.10 7.37 -48.29
CA ARG A 569 -0.85 8.44 -47.97
C ARG A 569 -2.24 7.91 -47.59
N GLN A 570 -2.73 6.89 -48.28
CA GLN A 570 -4.07 6.35 -48.09
C GLN A 570 -4.19 5.46 -46.86
N THR A 571 -3.06 4.90 -46.42
CA THR A 571 -2.92 4.19 -45.15
C THR A 571 -2.36 5.09 -44.05
N SER A 572 -2.52 6.41 -44.19
CA SER A 572 -2.10 7.44 -43.23
C SER A 572 -0.63 7.35 -42.80
N THR A 573 0.24 6.78 -43.63
CA THR A 573 1.67 6.63 -43.36
C THR A 573 2.41 7.90 -43.79
N LEU A 574 2.59 8.82 -42.83
CA LEU A 574 3.20 10.13 -43.02
C LEU A 574 4.70 10.11 -42.67
N ASP A 575 5.43 11.15 -43.08
CA ASP A 575 6.81 11.34 -42.64
C ASP A 575 6.88 11.81 -41.17
N ALA A 576 8.07 11.75 -40.57
CA ALA A 576 8.33 12.20 -39.19
C ALA A 576 7.95 13.66 -38.90
N SER A 577 7.64 14.49 -39.91
CA SER A 577 7.17 15.87 -39.73
C SER A 577 5.65 16.02 -39.84
N GLY A 578 4.92 14.90 -39.99
CA GLY A 578 3.48 14.90 -40.22
C GLY A 578 3.08 15.49 -41.57
N SER A 579 4.02 15.67 -42.50
CA SER A 579 3.73 16.27 -43.80
C SER A 579 3.05 15.24 -44.71
N PRO A 580 2.09 15.66 -45.57
CA PRO A 580 1.42 14.78 -46.54
C PRO A 580 2.32 14.32 -47.69
N ASN A 581 3.64 14.41 -47.56
CA ASN A 581 4.61 13.90 -48.52
C ASN A 581 5.19 12.56 -48.00
N PRO A 582 4.49 11.45 -48.23
CA PRO A 582 4.82 10.17 -47.62
C PRO A 582 6.24 9.72 -47.97
N PHE A 583 6.91 9.16 -46.95
CA PHE A 583 8.31 8.75 -47.02
C PHE A 583 8.44 7.43 -47.83
N VAL A 584 8.79 7.56 -49.10
CA VAL A 584 9.21 6.44 -49.96
C VAL A 584 10.71 6.52 -50.15
N ILE A 585 11.39 5.42 -49.89
CA ILE A 585 12.86 5.40 -49.94
C ILE A 585 13.29 4.92 -51.32
N GLY A 586 14.00 5.80 -52.02
CA GLY A 586 14.66 5.46 -53.28
C GLY A 586 15.94 4.68 -53.01
N ILE A 587 16.06 3.52 -53.63
CA ILE A 587 17.30 2.74 -53.66
C ILE A 587 17.83 2.67 -55.10
N SER A 588 19.08 2.22 -55.27
CA SER A 588 19.64 1.95 -56.60
C SER A 588 18.82 0.87 -57.31
N SER A 589 18.72 0.93 -58.63
CA SER A 589 18.11 -0.11 -59.50
C SER A 589 18.88 -1.44 -59.52
N THR A 590 19.77 -1.65 -58.55
CA THR A 590 20.56 -2.86 -58.33
C THR A 590 20.26 -3.47 -56.95
N GLY A 591 19.26 -2.92 -56.24
CA GLY A 591 18.95 -3.22 -54.85
C GLY A 591 19.89 -2.62 -53.81
N SER A 592 20.97 -1.92 -54.22
CA SER A 592 21.93 -1.36 -53.27
C SER A 592 21.27 -0.32 -52.36
N GLY A 593 21.44 -0.50 -51.05
CA GLY A 593 20.83 0.34 -50.00
C GLY A 593 19.53 -0.22 -49.40
N LEU A 594 19.01 -1.35 -49.91
CA LEU A 594 17.73 -1.91 -49.46
C LEU A 594 17.67 -2.22 -47.96
N GLY A 595 18.73 -2.77 -47.37
CA GLY A 595 18.72 -3.10 -45.94
C GLY A 595 18.46 -1.89 -45.05
N THR A 596 19.19 -0.80 -45.27
CA THR A 596 18.98 0.48 -44.56
C THR A 596 17.63 1.08 -44.90
N ALA A 597 17.23 1.06 -46.17
CA ALA A 597 15.93 1.56 -46.59
C ALA A 597 14.77 0.84 -45.90
N ALA A 598 14.77 -0.50 -45.87
CA ALA A 598 13.73 -1.26 -45.20
C ALA A 598 13.63 -0.90 -43.71
N VAL A 599 14.76 -0.77 -43.02
CA VAL A 599 14.80 -0.35 -41.61
C VAL A 599 14.21 1.05 -41.42
N ASP A 600 14.66 2.02 -42.20
CA ASP A 600 14.17 3.40 -42.10
C ASP A 600 12.67 3.47 -42.42
N ALA A 601 12.20 2.74 -43.44
CA ALA A 601 10.79 2.68 -43.81
C ALA A 601 9.93 2.12 -42.68
N ILE A 602 10.36 1.02 -42.06
CA ILE A 602 9.64 0.39 -40.94
C ILE A 602 9.59 1.35 -39.74
N TYR A 603 10.70 2.05 -39.44
CA TYR A 603 10.70 3.02 -38.36
C TYR A 603 9.77 4.21 -38.64
N GLN A 604 9.73 4.72 -39.86
CA GLN A 604 8.81 5.80 -40.20
C GLN A 604 7.35 5.35 -40.07
N ALA A 605 7.02 4.14 -40.52
CA ALA A 605 5.70 3.56 -40.30
C ALA A 605 5.35 3.44 -38.81
N ALA A 606 6.35 3.13 -37.98
CA ALA A 606 6.23 3.05 -36.54
C ALA A 606 6.16 4.41 -35.83
N GLN A 607 6.42 5.52 -36.53
CA GLN A 607 6.42 6.89 -36.00
C GLN A 607 5.22 7.72 -36.47
N VAL A 608 4.28 7.10 -37.20
CA VAL A 608 3.03 7.76 -37.58
C VAL A 608 2.23 8.08 -36.31
N PRO A 609 1.76 9.35 -36.17
CA PRO A 609 0.92 9.76 -35.05
C PRO A 609 -0.28 8.84 -34.87
N LEU A 610 -0.64 8.59 -33.62
CA LEU A 610 -1.78 7.75 -33.25
C LEU A 610 -2.59 8.43 -32.16
N ASP A 611 -3.90 8.19 -32.17
CA ASP A 611 -4.76 8.63 -31.08
C ASP A 611 -4.61 7.64 -29.92
N VAL A 612 -4.07 8.09 -28.77
CA VAL A 612 -3.81 7.24 -27.59
C VAL A 612 -4.97 7.39 -26.62
N SER A 613 -5.64 6.28 -26.34
CA SER A 613 -6.77 6.19 -25.40
C SER A 613 -6.49 5.18 -24.31
N ALA A 614 -7.08 5.36 -23.13
CA ALA A 614 -7.07 4.35 -22.08
C ALA A 614 -8.50 3.87 -21.83
N ARG A 615 -8.67 2.59 -21.48
CA ARG A 615 -9.96 2.04 -21.05
C ARG A 615 -9.75 1.01 -19.96
N ALA A 616 -10.75 0.84 -19.10
CA ALA A 616 -10.75 -0.20 -18.09
C ALA A 616 -11.61 -1.40 -18.52
N THR A 617 -11.17 -2.60 -18.18
CA THR A 617 -11.95 -3.83 -18.31
C THR A 617 -11.86 -4.62 -17.03
N ASP A 618 -13.00 -5.13 -16.56
CA ASP A 618 -13.10 -5.99 -15.41
C ASP A 618 -12.30 -7.29 -15.59
N ILE A 619 -11.65 -7.76 -14.51
CA ILE A 619 -11.00 -9.06 -14.44
C ILE A 619 -11.78 -9.92 -13.46
N ALA A 620 -12.82 -10.58 -13.97
CA ALA A 620 -13.66 -11.46 -13.17
C ALA A 620 -12.89 -12.66 -12.61
N ASP A 621 -12.75 -12.69 -11.29
CA ASP A 621 -12.13 -13.78 -10.55
C ASP A 621 -13.13 -14.91 -10.24
N PRO A 622 -12.66 -16.17 -10.08
CA PRO A 622 -13.55 -17.29 -9.87
C PRO A 622 -14.43 -17.12 -8.62
N GLY A 623 -15.74 -16.94 -8.81
CA GLY A 623 -16.70 -16.74 -7.71
C GLY A 623 -17.02 -15.28 -7.44
N GLU A 624 -16.30 -14.35 -8.07
CA GLU A 624 -16.61 -12.92 -8.05
C GLU A 624 -17.88 -12.64 -8.88
N THR A 625 -18.76 -11.81 -8.32
CA THR A 625 -19.96 -11.30 -9.02
C THR A 625 -19.96 -9.78 -9.17
N VAL A 626 -18.98 -9.11 -8.57
CA VAL A 626 -18.77 -7.67 -8.66
C VAL A 626 -18.06 -7.39 -9.99
N ASP A 627 -18.35 -6.24 -10.59
CA ASP A 627 -17.57 -5.71 -11.70
C ASP A 627 -16.73 -4.56 -11.11
N ALA A 628 -15.42 -4.77 -11.01
CA ALA A 628 -14.52 -3.86 -10.32
C ALA A 628 -14.51 -2.45 -10.95
N VAL A 629 -14.65 -2.39 -12.29
CA VAL A 629 -14.71 -1.13 -13.02
C VAL A 629 -15.97 -0.36 -12.66
N VAL A 630 -17.11 -1.03 -12.61
CA VAL A 630 -18.40 -0.39 -12.27
C VAL A 630 -18.45 0.01 -10.78
N ALA A 631 -17.91 -0.83 -9.90
CA ALA A 631 -17.95 -0.63 -8.46
C ALA A 631 -16.99 0.46 -7.98
N PHE A 632 -15.76 0.47 -8.48
CA PHE A 632 -14.66 1.20 -7.85
C PHE A 632 -13.94 2.18 -8.76
N LEU A 633 -14.09 2.13 -10.09
CA LEU A 633 -13.48 3.13 -10.97
C LEU A 633 -14.49 4.25 -11.26
N ASP A 634 -14.11 5.49 -11.00
CA ASP A 634 -14.93 6.65 -11.38
C ASP A 634 -14.71 7.01 -12.83
N ARG A 635 -13.45 7.24 -13.21
CA ARG A 635 -13.03 7.62 -14.57
C ARG A 635 -11.55 7.38 -14.83
N LEU A 636 -11.19 7.34 -16.11
CA LEU A 636 -9.82 7.49 -16.59
C LEU A 636 -9.71 8.82 -17.33
N GLU A 637 -8.79 9.68 -16.92
CA GLU A 637 -8.65 10.99 -17.56
C GLU A 637 -7.21 11.28 -18.01
N THR A 638 -7.09 11.87 -19.20
CA THR A 638 -5.82 12.35 -19.73
C THR A 638 -5.25 13.44 -18.85
N ARG A 639 -4.01 13.26 -18.40
CA ARG A 639 -3.29 14.30 -17.66
C ARG A 639 -2.56 15.23 -18.63
N SER A 640 -3.15 16.40 -18.87
CA SER A 640 -2.61 17.42 -19.79
C SER A 640 -1.71 18.48 -19.12
N THR A 641 -1.65 18.50 -17.78
CA THR A 641 -0.82 19.42 -16.99
C THR A 641 0.41 18.72 -16.44
N ALA A 642 1.55 19.42 -16.45
CA ALA A 642 2.77 18.92 -15.82
C ALA A 642 2.59 18.84 -14.29
N ALA A 643 2.84 17.68 -13.69
CA ALA A 643 3.00 17.51 -12.25
C ALA A 643 4.48 17.26 -11.91
N ALA A 644 4.90 17.63 -10.70
CA ALA A 644 6.27 17.38 -10.25
C ALA A 644 6.55 15.87 -10.21
N GLY A 645 7.69 15.44 -10.74
CA GLY A 645 8.10 14.03 -10.75
C GLY A 645 7.62 13.22 -11.95
N LEU A 646 6.65 13.71 -12.74
CA LEU A 646 6.17 13.01 -13.94
C LEU A 646 6.87 13.47 -15.21
N SER A 647 7.11 12.55 -16.15
CA SER A 647 7.72 12.86 -17.45
C SER A 647 6.71 13.11 -18.58
N CYS A 648 5.42 13.24 -18.26
CA CYS A 648 4.32 13.46 -19.22
C CYS A 648 4.60 14.60 -20.22
N THR A 649 4.41 14.32 -21.51
CA THR A 649 4.47 15.36 -22.53
C THR A 649 3.19 16.20 -22.50
N THR A 650 3.33 17.52 -22.37
CA THR A 650 2.18 18.45 -22.35
C THR A 650 1.90 19.06 -23.73
N GLY A 651 0.71 19.65 -23.91
CA GLY A 651 0.34 20.36 -25.14
C GLY A 651 -0.30 19.51 -26.23
N TRP A 652 -0.55 18.23 -25.96
CA TRP A 652 -1.41 17.40 -26.80
C TRP A 652 -2.86 17.88 -26.77
N THR A 653 -3.58 17.68 -27.87
CA THR A 653 -5.04 17.85 -27.88
C THR A 653 -5.67 16.64 -27.22
N THR A 654 -6.55 16.86 -26.25
CA THR A 654 -7.30 15.79 -25.59
C THR A 654 -8.78 15.88 -25.95
N ILE A 655 -9.41 14.72 -26.11
CA ILE A 655 -10.85 14.59 -26.39
C ILE A 655 -11.45 13.52 -25.48
N ASP A 656 -12.75 13.65 -25.23
CA ASP A 656 -13.62 12.56 -24.77
C ASP A 656 -14.06 11.79 -26.03
N ALA A 657 -13.55 10.58 -26.20
CA ALA A 657 -13.78 9.79 -27.41
C ALA A 657 -15.15 9.07 -27.35
N PRO A 658 -16.03 9.27 -28.36
CA PRO A 658 -17.32 8.61 -28.37
C PRO A 658 -17.21 7.08 -28.34
N GLY A 659 -17.66 6.47 -27.24
CA GLY A 659 -17.76 5.01 -27.09
C GLY A 659 -16.67 4.33 -26.27
N ILE A 660 -15.83 5.08 -25.56
CA ILE A 660 -14.93 4.55 -24.52
C ILE A 660 -15.64 4.56 -23.17
N ASP A 661 -15.88 5.73 -22.60
CA ASP A 661 -16.76 5.96 -21.44
C ASP A 661 -17.47 7.31 -21.62
N ALA A 662 -18.80 7.31 -21.66
CA ALA A 662 -19.56 8.53 -21.98
C ALA A 662 -19.68 9.47 -20.76
N ASP A 663 -18.56 9.78 -20.11
CA ASP A 663 -18.48 10.42 -18.79
C ASP A 663 -18.11 11.93 -18.84
N SER A 664 -17.86 12.47 -20.04
CA SER A 664 -17.47 13.88 -20.28
C SER A 664 -16.05 14.25 -19.85
N TYR A 665 -15.21 13.27 -19.50
CA TYR A 665 -13.80 13.47 -19.21
C TYR A 665 -12.92 13.10 -20.41
N PRO A 666 -11.86 13.87 -20.71
CA PRO A 666 -11.02 13.54 -21.85
C PRO A 666 -10.18 12.30 -21.57
N ASP A 667 -10.39 11.24 -22.34
CA ASP A 667 -9.81 9.90 -22.20
C ASP A 667 -8.82 9.56 -23.33
N THR A 668 -8.63 10.48 -24.27
CA THR A 668 -7.87 10.27 -25.49
C THR A 668 -6.98 11.45 -25.83
N PHE A 669 -5.69 11.19 -26.01
CA PHE A 669 -4.74 12.12 -26.63
C PHE A 669 -4.75 11.95 -28.16
N GLN A 670 -4.92 13.04 -28.91
CA GLN A 670 -4.94 12.99 -30.37
C GLN A 670 -3.57 13.22 -31.00
N ASN A 671 -3.30 12.50 -32.08
CA ASN A 671 -2.11 12.64 -32.92
C ASN A 671 -0.78 12.56 -32.15
N VAL A 672 -0.68 11.65 -31.17
CA VAL A 672 0.54 11.44 -30.39
C VAL A 672 1.59 10.77 -31.26
N VAL A 673 2.77 11.39 -31.36
CA VAL A 673 3.92 10.79 -32.06
C VAL A 673 4.51 9.70 -31.17
N PRO A 674 4.63 8.44 -31.64
CA PRO A 674 5.17 7.32 -30.87
C PRO A 674 6.55 7.60 -30.26
N GLY A 675 6.70 7.27 -28.98
CA GLY A 675 7.91 7.44 -28.18
C GLY A 675 7.90 8.67 -27.26
N ASN A 676 6.86 9.50 -27.34
CA ASN A 676 6.60 10.56 -26.37
C ASN A 676 5.79 9.99 -25.18
N PRO A 677 6.17 10.28 -23.93
CA PRO A 677 5.41 9.87 -22.76
C PRO A 677 4.06 10.57 -22.69
N VAL A 678 3.02 9.83 -22.33
CA VAL A 678 1.68 10.32 -22.03
C VAL A 678 1.22 9.77 -20.69
N CYS A 679 0.22 10.41 -20.09
CA CYS A 679 -0.21 10.08 -18.75
C CYS A 679 -1.73 10.03 -18.62
N PHE A 680 -2.21 9.02 -17.89
CA PHE A 680 -3.62 8.84 -17.55
C PHE A 680 -3.77 8.82 -16.04
N ASP A 681 -4.68 9.63 -15.52
CA ASP A 681 -5.10 9.58 -14.14
C ASP A 681 -6.17 8.51 -13.98
N ILE A 682 -5.92 7.61 -13.04
CA ILE A 682 -6.85 6.58 -12.60
C ILE A 682 -7.51 7.14 -11.35
N VAL A 683 -8.81 7.39 -11.44
CA VAL A 683 -9.57 8.02 -10.36
C VAL A 683 -10.56 7.00 -9.81
N PRO A 684 -10.32 6.45 -8.61
CA PRO A 684 -11.28 5.58 -7.96
C PRO A 684 -12.52 6.34 -7.51
N ARG A 685 -13.63 5.63 -7.42
CA ARG A 685 -14.89 6.03 -6.83
C ARG A 685 -14.95 5.56 -5.38
N MET A 686 -15.64 6.33 -4.54
CA MET A 686 -16.01 5.90 -3.18
C MET A 686 -16.82 4.59 -3.21
N ASN A 687 -16.33 3.57 -2.51
CA ASN A 687 -17.03 2.31 -2.40
C ASN A 687 -18.36 2.50 -1.65
N THR A 688 -19.46 2.27 -2.35
CA THR A 688 -20.83 2.34 -1.78
C THR A 688 -21.59 1.03 -1.99
N THR A 689 -20.93 0.00 -2.53
CA THR A 689 -21.60 -1.20 -3.04
C THR A 689 -21.11 -2.49 -2.41
N VAL A 690 -19.82 -2.59 -2.11
CA VAL A 690 -19.20 -3.79 -1.53
C VAL A 690 -18.97 -3.54 -0.05
N MET A 691 -19.73 -4.24 0.79
CA MET A 691 -19.53 -4.20 2.23
C MET A 691 -18.26 -4.96 2.62
N PRO A 692 -17.57 -4.55 3.69
CA PRO A 692 -16.41 -5.27 4.20
C PRO A 692 -16.84 -6.63 4.79
N THR A 693 -15.91 -7.57 4.81
CA THR A 693 -16.04 -8.92 5.40
C THR A 693 -14.92 -9.13 6.40
N LEU A 694 -14.94 -10.20 7.20
CA LEU A 694 -13.81 -10.48 8.12
C LEU A 694 -12.48 -10.66 7.37
N ASP A 695 -12.52 -11.20 6.15
CA ASP A 695 -11.36 -11.25 5.27
C ASP A 695 -11.29 -10.01 4.37
N PRO A 696 -10.09 -9.48 4.03
CA PRO A 696 -9.94 -8.49 2.99
C PRO A 696 -10.46 -8.99 1.64
N GLN A 697 -11.10 -8.10 0.87
CA GLN A 697 -11.62 -8.44 -0.46
C GLN A 697 -10.84 -7.69 -1.55
N LEU A 698 -10.14 -8.45 -2.39
CA LEU A 698 -9.40 -7.93 -3.52
C LEU A 698 -10.20 -8.04 -4.83
N PHE A 699 -10.32 -6.92 -5.54
CA PHE A 699 -10.93 -6.84 -6.86
C PHE A 699 -9.94 -6.30 -7.88
N ARG A 700 -10.05 -6.74 -9.14
CA ARG A 700 -9.05 -6.42 -10.18
C ARG A 700 -9.69 -5.87 -11.44
N ALA A 701 -9.10 -4.80 -11.96
CA ALA A 701 -9.37 -4.31 -13.30
C ALA A 701 -8.09 -4.27 -14.12
N ARG A 702 -8.22 -4.39 -15.45
CA ARG A 702 -7.13 -4.13 -16.40
C ARG A 702 -7.36 -2.79 -17.06
N ILE A 703 -6.34 -1.93 -17.05
CA ILE A 703 -6.27 -0.74 -17.90
C ILE A 703 -5.56 -1.14 -19.19
N ASP A 704 -6.26 -1.07 -20.32
CA ASP A 704 -5.66 -1.20 -21.65
C ASP A 704 -5.36 0.21 -22.19
N VAL A 705 -4.11 0.47 -22.57
CA VAL A 705 -3.77 1.67 -23.34
C VAL A 705 -3.67 1.34 -24.82
N LEU A 706 -4.45 2.03 -25.65
CA LEU A 706 -4.66 1.71 -27.05
C LEU A 706 -4.34 2.89 -27.97
N GLY A 707 -3.58 2.63 -29.04
CA GLY A 707 -3.41 3.48 -30.20
C GLY A 707 -4.48 3.23 -31.27
N ASP A 708 -5.08 4.30 -31.78
CA ASP A 708 -6.15 4.31 -32.78
C ASP A 708 -7.37 3.43 -32.39
N GLY A 709 -7.53 3.15 -31.09
CA GLY A 709 -8.62 2.35 -30.52
C GLY A 709 -8.47 0.82 -30.65
N PHE A 710 -7.37 0.31 -31.22
CA PHE A 710 -7.17 -1.14 -31.39
C PHE A 710 -5.72 -1.62 -31.24
N THR A 711 -4.73 -0.73 -31.20
CA THR A 711 -3.31 -1.10 -31.05
C THR A 711 -2.92 -1.06 -29.58
N PRO A 712 -2.70 -2.17 -28.88
CA PRO A 712 -2.25 -2.11 -27.50
C PRO A 712 -0.84 -1.56 -27.40
N LEU A 713 -0.67 -0.58 -26.52
CA LEU A 713 0.57 0.14 -26.26
C LEU A 713 1.13 -0.22 -24.88
N ASP A 714 0.26 -0.35 -23.89
CA ASP A 714 0.57 -0.77 -22.52
C ASP A 714 -0.67 -1.42 -21.90
N ASP A 715 -0.45 -2.22 -20.85
CA ASP A 715 -1.53 -2.75 -20.01
C ASP A 715 -1.05 -2.85 -18.56
N ARG A 716 -1.95 -2.55 -17.62
CA ARG A 716 -1.69 -2.54 -16.17
C ARG A 716 -2.85 -3.13 -15.40
N ILE A 717 -2.55 -3.75 -14.27
CA ILE A 717 -3.56 -4.18 -13.32
C ILE A 717 -3.80 -3.05 -12.31
N VAL A 718 -5.06 -2.86 -11.97
CA VAL A 718 -5.49 -2.01 -10.86
C VAL A 718 -6.15 -2.92 -9.85
N PHE A 719 -5.59 -2.93 -8.65
CA PHE A 719 -6.11 -3.62 -7.49
C PHE A 719 -6.98 -2.64 -6.70
N PHE A 720 -8.23 -3.03 -6.45
CA PHE A 720 -9.13 -2.35 -5.53
C PHE A 720 -9.29 -3.25 -4.32
N LEU A 721 -8.77 -2.78 -3.18
CA LEU A 721 -8.80 -3.51 -1.93
C LEU A 721 -9.87 -2.93 -1.04
N VAL A 722 -10.90 -3.72 -0.74
CA VAL A 722 -11.84 -3.39 0.33
C VAL A 722 -11.24 -3.98 1.61
N PRO A 723 -10.80 -3.14 2.57
CA PRO A 723 -10.32 -3.62 3.85
C PRO A 723 -11.34 -4.55 4.51
N PRO A 724 -10.87 -5.48 5.35
CA PRO A 724 -11.77 -6.26 6.15
C PRO A 724 -12.57 -5.36 7.09
N ARG A 725 -13.62 -5.95 7.63
CA ARG A 725 -14.30 -5.44 8.79
C ARG A 725 -13.59 -6.07 9.96
N ILE A 726 -12.95 -5.23 10.76
CA ILE A 726 -12.36 -5.62 12.02
C ILE A 726 -13.50 -5.48 13.04
N PRO A 727 -14.08 -6.59 13.51
CA PRO A 727 -15.14 -6.51 14.51
C PRO A 727 -14.53 -5.87 15.75
N PRO A 728 -15.25 -4.96 16.42
CA PRO A 728 -14.84 -4.59 17.76
C PRO A 728 -14.86 -5.86 18.62
N PRO A 729 -14.08 -5.92 19.71
CA PRO A 729 -13.92 -7.13 20.52
C PRO A 729 -15.25 -7.80 20.97
N ASN A 730 -16.34 -7.03 21.00
CA ASN A 730 -17.65 -7.41 21.54
C ASN A 730 -18.80 -7.67 20.51
N GLU A 731 -18.52 -7.99 19.23
CA GLU A 731 -19.56 -8.21 18.18
C GLU A 731 -19.54 -9.59 17.49
#